data_AF-A0A1X1TRV2-F1
#
_entry.id   AF-A0A1X1TRV2-F1
#
_cell.length_a   1.000
_cell.length_b   1.000
_cell.length_c   1.000
_cell.angle_alpha   90.00
_cell.angle_beta   90.00
_cell.angle_gamma   90.00
#
_symmetry.space_group_name_H-M   'P 1'
#
loop_
_entity.id
_entity.type
_entity.pdbx_description
1 polymer ?
#
loop_
_entity_poly.entity_id
_entity_poly.type
_entity_poly.pdbx_seq_one_letter_code
_entity_poly.pdbx_strand_id
1 'polypeptide(L)'
;MGTFLGFGLAPVAPSAHADGLDFDWLIDWFTPDTGVAADTTTAFDSADWFDELFYEPLHASMQAWITSPFGEQINNGINQLLGAYVIGNGLDGTAENPDGGAGGLWFGDGGDGFDQIEAGLVGGNGGAAGMFGDGGAGGDGGAGADGGIGGTGGWLMGNGGAGGAGGAGIDDLAGGLGGAGGDAIAWLFGNGGAGGAGGNGAAGLDGAAGLGGGTGGVGGNGGAGGFSAAQYGDGGRGGAGGNGGSGGAGGAGTTGADAILAGGAGGNGGDGMQGGNGGAGGAGGAGGVAAHGVAGLTGVGGNGGNGGAGGTPGDGGAGGHGDASNPNGGRGGDAGAYGAGGLGGDGGAGSVQGAAGANGTFSTVPAGHGGAGGNGFNAVTAGGNGGNGGDGGTGSLHGNGGAGGTGGNGATGADGIAAVNGGNAGHGGNGGAGGAGGNSLGDGHGGAGGAGGQAGDGGRGLDQVYLPPSATLPGSGGNGGTGGAGGAGGSSVSAHGEGTGNGGAGGAGGAGGNGGGNGIAKLDVANNVQYGSGGDGGVGGAGGNGGLGDTGAFGGGDGYHGGNGGAGGSGGAGGSAYVGNPAIGEHGRFGTNGNGGDGGAGGSGGGGGAGGAGNDSAGGTGGNGGNGGAAGDGGSPGSGLYAQPGINRAPVGIGGEGGAGGSAGSGGSGGVGDIGFDGGTGGNGGLGGLGGNGGSAVGTYYAQGSSGGNGGAGGSGGDAGEGGAGGGTGNAGSGGNAGAGGRGGDGGNGGESTLTGTNVHGGAAGDGGDGGAAGAVAAGGAGARGGDGGDGGDGGLGGAVGSNGANGAGGDGGAGSGGAAAGERGGPDGPVNVAIPLYLQSGGISPIVYISINGGPPVPVQIDTGSTGLTILNSAVSGNIGDVKLAGSASYAGLGGASYGYQTYSTTVGFCDKVGDCPDELITQPTGVNVVTSGSNALMTQYFNQYGIVGVLGIGPNNGYAGTSTIISALPGSLNQGVLIDEQTGQVIFGPNPLTPEIAVSGSPYVDTMVSINGGPPVAISTSIDSGGMYGSIPQSLVPILGVGSQVPAGTVISVYTSDGETLLYSYTTSAGTGPWVTSGGAANSGYYPFSVNPVYIDYRPSGYGMTIISR
;
A
#
# COMPACT_ATOMS: atom_id res chain seq x y z
N MET A 1 -32.37 -30.15 51.35
CA MET A 1 -33.34 -30.71 52.32
C MET A 1 -34.09 -29.58 53.00
N GLY A 2 -35.39 -29.47 52.72
CA GLY A 2 -36.36 -29.17 53.76
C GLY A 2 -36.64 -30.45 54.55
N THR A 3 -36.75 -30.30 55.85
CA THR A 3 -37.08 -31.30 56.89
C THR A 3 -38.35 -32.10 56.59
N PHE A 4 -38.38 -33.40 56.93
CA PHE A 4 -39.37 -33.92 57.89
C PHE A 4 -39.14 -35.36 58.40
N LEU A 5 -39.24 -35.47 59.73
CA LEU A 5 -39.79 -36.52 60.59
C LEU A 5 -39.19 -37.94 60.63
N GLY A 6 -38.64 -38.25 61.80
CA GLY A 6 -38.42 -39.61 62.27
C GLY A 6 -39.61 -40.20 63.03
N PHE A 7 -39.50 -41.51 63.29
CA PHE A 7 -40.13 -42.21 64.40
C PHE A 7 -39.18 -43.32 64.84
N GLY A 8 -38.77 -43.30 66.10
CA GLY A 8 -38.08 -44.41 66.73
C GLY A 8 -39.06 -45.39 67.33
N LEU A 9 -38.61 -46.61 67.61
CA LEU A 9 -39.11 -47.49 68.68
C LEU A 9 -38.04 -48.54 69.01
N ALA A 10 -37.83 -48.73 70.31
CA ALA A 10 -36.97 -49.76 70.92
C ALA A 10 -37.80 -51.04 71.20
N PRO A 11 -37.18 -52.16 71.64
CA PRO A 11 -37.55 -53.52 71.25
C PRO A 11 -38.62 -54.16 72.15
N VAL A 12 -39.38 -55.10 71.57
CA VAL A 12 -40.24 -56.03 72.31
C VAL A 12 -39.81 -57.44 71.98
N ALA A 13 -39.28 -58.16 72.97
CA ALA A 13 -39.14 -59.61 72.91
C ALA A 13 -40.50 -60.27 73.18
N PRO A 14 -40.80 -61.38 72.50
CA PRO A 14 -41.56 -62.44 73.13
C PRO A 14 -40.86 -63.79 73.07
N SER A 15 -41.10 -64.52 74.16
CA SER A 15 -40.76 -65.89 74.48
C SER A 15 -41.40 -66.93 73.56
N ALA A 16 -40.74 -68.10 73.53
CA ALA A 16 -41.00 -69.29 72.75
C ALA A 16 -42.47 -69.76 72.60
N HIS A 17 -42.81 -70.17 71.38
CA HIS A 17 -43.81 -71.20 71.09
C HIS A 17 -43.30 -72.10 69.96
N ALA A 18 -43.21 -73.40 70.25
CA ALA A 18 -43.12 -74.45 69.25
C ALA A 18 -44.54 -74.78 68.79
N ASP A 19 -44.79 -74.73 67.49
CA ASP A 19 -45.73 -75.60 66.75
C ASP A 19 -45.74 -75.20 65.26
N GLY A 20 -45.52 -76.19 64.39
CA GLY A 20 -45.92 -76.19 62.98
C GLY A 20 -45.21 -75.21 62.04
N LEU A 21 -44.38 -75.73 61.13
CA LEU A 21 -43.84 -75.00 60.00
C LEU A 21 -44.99 -74.58 59.05
N ASP A 22 -45.49 -73.36 59.22
CA ASP A 22 -46.36 -72.71 58.25
C ASP A 22 -45.62 -71.55 57.61
N PHE A 23 -45.39 -71.64 56.31
CA PHE A 23 -44.65 -70.67 55.50
C PHE A 23 -45.59 -69.58 54.94
N ASP A 24 -46.77 -69.37 55.54
CA ASP A 24 -47.76 -68.36 55.11
C ASP A 24 -47.19 -66.92 55.09
N TRP A 25 -46.20 -66.60 55.94
CA TRP A 25 -45.51 -65.30 55.90
C TRP A 25 -44.62 -65.12 54.66
N LEU A 26 -44.16 -66.22 54.05
CA LEU A 26 -43.36 -66.20 52.84
C LEU A 26 -44.26 -66.06 51.60
N ILE A 27 -45.53 -66.52 51.65
CA ILE A 27 -46.49 -66.41 50.54
C ILE A 27 -47.19 -65.04 50.50
N ASP A 28 -47.46 -64.41 51.65
CA ASP A 28 -48.15 -63.10 51.69
C ASP A 28 -47.32 -61.96 51.06
N TRP A 29 -46.00 -62.14 50.96
CA TRP A 29 -45.08 -61.22 50.28
C TRP A 29 -45.11 -61.34 48.74
N PHE A 30 -45.63 -62.45 48.20
CA PHE A 30 -45.80 -62.70 46.76
C PHE A 30 -47.24 -62.48 46.26
N THR A 31 -48.17 -62.09 47.12
CA THR A 31 -49.54 -61.71 46.74
C THR A 31 -49.60 -60.24 46.31
N PRO A 32 -49.98 -59.92 45.06
CA PRO A 32 -50.08 -58.54 44.63
C PRO A 32 -51.31 -57.87 45.27
N ASP A 33 -51.09 -56.91 46.17
CA ASP A 33 -52.16 -56.04 46.66
C ASP A 33 -52.53 -55.03 45.55
N THR A 34 -53.81 -55.02 45.17
CA THR A 34 -54.38 -54.27 44.04
C THR A 34 -54.52 -52.77 44.31
N GLY A 35 -53.48 -52.11 44.82
CA GLY A 35 -53.65 -50.78 45.43
C GLY A 35 -52.49 -49.79 45.39
N VAL A 36 -51.35 -50.09 44.74
CA VAL A 36 -50.23 -49.14 44.64
C VAL A 36 -49.84 -48.96 43.18
N ALA A 37 -49.81 -47.70 42.73
CA ALA A 37 -49.43 -47.33 41.38
C ALA A 37 -48.09 -47.99 41.03
N ALA A 38 -48.08 -48.78 39.96
CA ALA A 38 -46.87 -49.36 39.43
C ALA A 38 -45.88 -48.23 39.12
N ASP A 39 -44.81 -48.17 39.92
CA ASP A 39 -43.56 -47.56 39.47
C ASP A 39 -42.95 -48.54 38.48
N THR A 40 -43.39 -48.41 37.23
CA THR A 40 -42.93 -49.22 36.11
C THR A 40 -41.52 -48.79 35.73
N THR A 41 -40.46 -49.23 36.44
CA THR A 41 -39.10 -49.25 35.84
C THR A 41 -38.11 -50.34 36.31
N THR A 42 -38.30 -51.13 37.38
CA THR A 42 -37.35 -52.23 37.71
C THR A 42 -38.03 -53.57 37.90
N ALA A 43 -37.58 -54.59 37.16
CA ALA A 43 -38.02 -55.97 37.32
C ALA A 43 -37.51 -56.54 38.65
N PHE A 44 -38.24 -57.49 39.25
CA PHE A 44 -37.80 -58.16 40.48
C PHE A 44 -36.61 -59.07 40.17
N ASP A 45 -35.42 -58.72 40.66
CA ASP A 45 -34.18 -59.47 40.44
C ASP A 45 -33.92 -60.40 41.65
N SER A 46 -34.05 -61.71 41.43
CA SER A 46 -33.88 -62.71 42.48
C SER A 46 -32.44 -62.93 42.90
N ALA A 47 -31.47 -62.58 42.04
CA ALA A 47 -30.05 -62.68 42.37
C ALA A 47 -29.66 -61.53 43.31
N ASP A 48 -29.98 -60.28 42.95
CA ASP A 48 -29.72 -59.09 43.79
C ASP A 48 -30.36 -59.22 45.18
N TRP A 49 -31.61 -59.69 45.24
CA TRP A 49 -32.31 -59.90 46.52
C TRP A 49 -31.60 -60.94 47.41
N PHE A 50 -31.13 -62.05 46.82
CA PHE A 50 -30.43 -63.09 47.58
C PHE A 50 -29.04 -62.64 48.02
N ASP A 51 -28.36 -61.85 47.19
CA ASP A 51 -27.04 -61.29 47.48
C ASP A 51 -27.11 -60.35 48.70
N GLU A 52 -27.95 -59.32 48.64
CA GLU A 52 -28.03 -58.24 49.64
C GLU A 52 -28.59 -58.71 51.00
N LEU A 53 -29.55 -59.65 50.99
CA LEU A 53 -30.25 -60.05 52.22
C LEU A 53 -29.74 -61.35 52.84
N PHE A 54 -29.02 -62.19 52.09
CA PHE A 54 -28.58 -63.50 52.59
C PHE A 54 -27.10 -63.76 52.40
N TYR A 55 -26.56 -63.58 51.19
CA TYR A 55 -25.16 -63.93 50.92
C TYR A 55 -24.17 -62.93 51.55
N GLU A 56 -24.31 -61.63 51.32
CA GLU A 56 -23.42 -60.61 51.89
C GLU A 56 -23.33 -60.67 53.42
N PRO A 57 -24.44 -60.75 54.20
CA PRO A 57 -24.35 -60.87 55.65
C PRO A 57 -23.67 -62.16 56.12
N LEU A 58 -23.91 -63.28 55.44
CA LEU A 58 -23.29 -64.56 55.74
C LEU A 58 -21.78 -64.52 55.44
N HIS A 59 -21.42 -64.04 54.25
CA HIS A 59 -20.04 -63.88 53.80
C HIS A 59 -19.26 -62.95 54.73
N ALA A 60 -19.80 -61.78 55.06
CA ALA A 60 -19.17 -60.85 56.00
C ALA A 60 -18.95 -61.48 57.39
N SER A 61 -19.91 -62.28 57.87
CA SER A 61 -19.77 -62.99 59.15
C SER A 61 -18.68 -64.08 59.10
N MET A 62 -18.57 -64.78 57.98
CA MET A 62 -17.50 -65.73 57.70
C MET A 62 -16.14 -65.04 57.64
N GLN A 63 -16.04 -63.92 56.93
CA GLN A 63 -14.81 -63.15 56.80
C GLN A 63 -14.33 -62.59 58.14
N ALA A 64 -15.26 -62.06 58.93
CA ALA A 64 -14.97 -61.61 60.30
C ALA A 64 -14.48 -62.76 61.20
N TRP A 65 -14.95 -64.00 60.99
CA TRP A 65 -14.45 -65.17 61.70
C TRP A 65 -13.04 -65.57 61.22
N ILE A 66 -12.87 -65.76 59.91
CA ILE A 66 -11.65 -66.27 59.28
C ILE A 66 -10.44 -65.39 59.60
N THR A 67 -10.62 -64.07 59.62
CA THR A 67 -9.58 -63.08 59.88
C THR A 67 -9.42 -62.69 61.36
N SER A 68 -10.25 -63.25 62.27
CA SER A 68 -10.13 -62.95 63.69
C SER A 68 -8.95 -63.69 64.33
N PRO A 69 -8.21 -63.08 65.28
CA PRO A 69 -7.08 -63.76 65.93
C PRO A 69 -7.44 -65.09 66.63
N PHE A 70 -8.68 -65.21 67.12
CA PHE A 70 -9.19 -66.44 67.71
C PHE A 70 -9.59 -67.47 66.65
N GLY A 71 -10.28 -67.03 65.60
CA GLY A 71 -10.64 -67.88 64.46
C GLY A 71 -9.41 -68.45 63.76
N GLU A 72 -8.37 -67.65 63.51
CA GLU A 72 -7.11 -68.13 62.90
C GLU A 72 -6.47 -69.27 63.69
N GLN A 73 -6.44 -69.20 65.03
CA GLN A 73 -5.90 -70.31 65.84
C GLN A 73 -6.70 -71.60 65.66
N ILE A 74 -8.02 -71.51 65.67
CA ILE A 74 -8.92 -72.65 65.48
C ILE A 74 -8.77 -73.22 64.07
N ASN A 75 -8.82 -72.34 63.06
CA ASN A 75 -8.73 -72.70 61.64
C ASN A 75 -7.39 -73.37 61.33
N ASN A 76 -6.27 -72.84 61.86
CA ASN A 76 -4.93 -73.44 61.71
C ASN A 76 -4.85 -74.83 62.35
N GLY A 77 -5.50 -75.02 63.50
CA GLY A 77 -5.62 -76.34 64.14
C GLY A 77 -6.40 -77.34 63.28
N ILE A 78 -7.51 -76.91 62.67
CA ILE A 78 -8.35 -77.72 61.77
C ILE A 78 -7.59 -78.08 60.48
N ASN A 79 -6.91 -77.11 59.87
CA ASN A 79 -6.11 -77.33 58.66
C ASN A 79 -4.96 -78.32 58.90
N GLN A 80 -4.25 -78.19 60.03
CA GLN A 80 -3.20 -79.14 60.41
C GLN A 80 -3.73 -80.55 60.69
N LEU A 81 -4.90 -80.64 61.35
CA LEU A 81 -5.55 -81.93 61.66
C LEU A 81 -5.96 -82.69 60.38
N LEU A 82 -6.44 -81.96 59.37
CA LEU A 82 -6.93 -82.53 58.12
C LEU A 82 -5.83 -82.67 57.05
N GLY A 83 -4.66 -82.09 57.29
CA GLY A 83 -3.54 -82.09 56.34
C GLY A 83 -3.85 -81.38 55.03
N ALA A 84 -4.87 -80.52 55.02
CA ALA A 84 -5.38 -79.82 53.86
C ALA A 84 -5.81 -78.39 54.26
N TYR A 85 -5.66 -77.45 53.34
CA TYR A 85 -6.13 -76.07 53.53
C TYR A 85 -7.64 -76.03 53.30
N VAL A 86 -8.43 -76.13 54.38
CA VAL A 86 -9.89 -76.27 54.31
C VAL A 86 -10.64 -75.03 54.79
N ILE A 87 -10.06 -74.24 55.70
CA ILE A 87 -10.65 -72.99 56.21
C ILE A 87 -9.59 -71.89 56.20
N GLY A 88 -9.85 -70.82 55.47
CA GLY A 88 -8.95 -69.66 55.33
C GLY A 88 -9.02 -69.03 53.95
N ASN A 89 -8.75 -67.74 53.85
CA ASN A 89 -8.67 -67.07 52.55
C ASN A 89 -7.36 -67.42 51.83
N GLY A 90 -7.39 -67.37 50.51
CA GLY A 90 -6.19 -67.40 49.71
C GLY A 90 -5.25 -66.24 50.07
N LEU A 91 -3.95 -66.46 49.91
CA LEU A 91 -2.98 -65.38 50.03
C LEU A 91 -3.07 -64.50 48.79
N ASP A 92 -3.14 -63.20 48.97
CA ASP A 92 -3.04 -62.26 47.86
C ASP A 92 -1.68 -62.40 47.15
N GLY A 93 -1.69 -62.16 45.85
CA GLY A 93 -0.49 -62.14 45.02
C GLY A 93 0.50 -61.09 45.48
N THR A 94 1.78 -61.32 45.19
CA THR A 94 2.86 -60.35 45.38
C THR A 94 3.58 -60.08 44.08
N ALA A 95 4.43 -59.05 44.04
CA ALA A 95 5.24 -58.75 42.86
C ALA A 95 6.05 -59.97 42.34
N GLU A 96 6.58 -60.80 43.25
CA GLU A 96 7.33 -62.01 42.88
C GLU A 96 6.45 -63.21 42.51
N ASN A 97 5.22 -63.26 43.00
CA ASN A 97 4.28 -64.34 42.73
C ASN A 97 2.87 -63.75 42.52
N PRO A 98 2.58 -63.28 41.30
CA PRO A 98 1.46 -62.35 41.06
C PRO A 98 0.09 -62.95 41.28
N ASP A 99 -0.08 -64.25 41.06
CA ASP A 99 -1.40 -64.88 41.19
C ASP A 99 -1.81 -65.05 42.66
N GLY A 100 -3.07 -64.76 42.95
CA GLY A 100 -3.71 -65.02 44.23
C GLY A 100 -3.84 -66.53 44.50
N GLY A 101 -3.60 -66.91 45.74
CA GLY A 101 -3.75 -68.28 46.21
C GLY A 101 -5.22 -68.71 46.29
N ALA A 102 -5.48 -70.01 46.19
CA ALA A 102 -6.83 -70.54 46.38
C ALA A 102 -7.27 -70.45 47.86
N GLY A 103 -8.57 -70.18 48.07
CA GLY A 103 -9.22 -70.26 49.36
C GLY A 103 -9.30 -71.69 49.90
N GLY A 104 -9.63 -71.81 51.18
CA GLY A 104 -9.82 -73.09 51.86
C GLY A 104 -10.96 -73.89 51.23
N LEU A 105 -10.79 -75.21 51.08
CA LEU A 105 -11.74 -76.11 50.42
C LEU A 105 -13.20 -75.97 50.89
N TRP A 106 -13.42 -75.59 52.15
CA TRP A 106 -14.76 -75.43 52.73
C TRP A 106 -15.19 -73.98 52.89
N PHE A 107 -14.32 -73.14 53.45
CA PHE A 107 -14.66 -71.76 53.76
C PHE A 107 -13.45 -70.86 53.50
N GLY A 108 -13.65 -69.84 52.69
CA GLY A 108 -12.66 -68.81 52.44
C GLY A 108 -12.68 -68.35 51.00
N ASP A 109 -12.31 -67.09 50.84
CA ASP A 109 -12.24 -66.43 49.55
C ASP A 109 -10.94 -66.80 48.84
N GLY A 110 -10.90 -66.64 47.53
CA GLY A 110 -9.63 -66.60 46.81
C GLY A 110 -8.83 -65.36 47.19
N GLY A 111 -7.51 -65.45 47.16
CA GLY A 111 -6.65 -64.27 47.30
C GLY A 111 -6.72 -63.40 46.05
N ASP A 112 -6.56 -62.11 46.20
CA ASP A 112 -6.54 -61.19 45.07
C ASP A 112 -5.25 -61.34 44.26
N GLY A 113 -5.32 -61.11 42.96
CA GLY A 113 -4.15 -61.01 42.10
C GLY A 113 -3.36 -59.72 42.37
N PHE A 114 -2.06 -59.75 42.12
CA PHE A 114 -1.19 -58.58 42.29
C PHE A 114 -1.36 -57.57 41.15
N ASP A 115 -1.60 -56.31 41.52
CA ASP A 115 -1.59 -55.17 40.59
C ASP A 115 -0.15 -54.83 40.17
N GLN A 116 0.14 -54.97 38.88
CA GLN A 116 1.47 -54.72 38.36
C GLN A 116 1.74 -53.22 38.22
N ILE A 117 2.83 -52.74 38.83
CA ILE A 117 3.32 -51.37 38.69
C ILE A 117 4.42 -51.23 37.64
N GLU A 118 5.00 -52.34 37.18
CA GLU A 118 6.07 -52.35 36.18
C GLU A 118 5.49 -52.62 34.78
N ALA A 119 5.96 -51.84 33.80
CA ALA A 119 5.42 -51.87 32.44
C ALA A 119 5.63 -53.24 31.77
N GLY A 120 4.65 -53.67 30.98
CA GLY A 120 4.69 -54.92 30.21
C GLY A 120 4.42 -56.19 31.01
N LEU A 121 4.17 -56.11 32.32
CA LEU A 121 3.82 -57.27 33.16
C LEU A 121 2.31 -57.41 33.31
N VAL A 122 1.80 -58.62 33.06
CA VAL A 122 0.38 -58.97 33.16
C VAL A 122 -0.06 -59.02 34.63
N GLY A 123 -1.25 -58.51 34.90
CA GLY A 123 -1.88 -58.55 36.22
C GLY A 123 -1.99 -59.97 36.78
N GLY A 124 -1.81 -60.13 38.08
CA GLY A 124 -1.96 -61.41 38.73
C GLY A 124 -3.38 -61.95 38.61
N ASN A 125 -3.56 -63.25 38.42
CA ASN A 125 -4.90 -63.83 38.40
C ASN A 125 -5.45 -63.97 39.82
N GLY A 126 -6.75 -63.77 40.00
CA GLY A 126 -7.42 -64.01 41.26
C GLY A 126 -7.48 -65.50 41.61
N GLY A 127 -7.37 -65.80 42.91
CA GLY A 127 -7.49 -67.16 43.42
C GLY A 127 -8.92 -67.68 43.39
N ALA A 128 -9.10 -68.99 43.21
CA ALA A 128 -10.43 -69.60 43.31
C ALA A 128 -10.85 -69.79 44.78
N ALA A 129 -12.14 -69.60 45.08
CA ALA A 129 -12.73 -69.98 46.36
C ALA A 129 -13.03 -71.49 46.46
N GLY A 130 -13.31 -71.96 47.68
CA GLY A 130 -13.65 -73.36 47.98
C GLY A 130 -15.13 -73.70 47.82
N MET A 131 -15.77 -74.19 48.89
CA MET A 131 -17.21 -74.48 48.91
C MET A 131 -18.05 -73.22 49.13
N PHE A 132 -17.63 -72.40 50.10
CA PHE A 132 -18.19 -71.08 50.40
C PHE A 132 -17.10 -70.02 50.33
N GLY A 133 -17.37 -68.95 49.59
CA GLY A 133 -16.47 -67.81 49.46
C GLY A 133 -16.46 -67.25 48.05
N ASP A 134 -15.96 -66.03 47.94
CA ASP A 134 -15.84 -65.31 46.68
C ASP A 134 -14.50 -65.56 46.03
N GLY A 135 -14.47 -65.63 44.70
CA GLY A 135 -13.23 -65.65 43.96
C GLY A 135 -12.47 -64.34 44.17
N GLY A 136 -11.13 -64.42 44.26
CA GLY A 136 -10.30 -63.23 44.38
C GLY A 136 -10.37 -62.39 43.10
N ALA A 137 -10.20 -61.07 43.22
CA ALA A 137 -10.11 -60.20 42.07
C ALA A 137 -8.85 -60.50 41.25
N GLY A 138 -8.90 -60.34 39.94
CA GLY A 138 -7.70 -60.26 39.11
C GLY A 138 -7.01 -58.91 39.33
N GLY A 139 -5.68 -58.92 39.41
CA GLY A 139 -4.89 -57.72 39.54
C GLY A 139 -4.79 -56.93 38.23
N ASP A 140 -4.59 -55.63 38.33
CA ASP A 140 -4.40 -54.74 37.19
C ASP A 140 -3.09 -55.03 36.45
N GLY A 141 -3.14 -54.91 35.12
CA GLY A 141 -1.97 -55.01 34.26
C GLY A 141 -1.08 -53.78 34.36
N GLY A 142 0.24 -53.99 34.30
CA GLY A 142 1.21 -52.91 34.18
C GLY A 142 1.05 -52.20 32.84
N ALA A 143 1.62 -51.01 32.69
CA ALA A 143 1.46 -50.24 31.44
C ALA A 143 1.75 -51.09 30.18
N GLY A 144 0.78 -51.15 29.27
CA GLY A 144 0.80 -51.92 28.01
C GLY A 144 0.48 -53.42 28.15
N ALA A 145 0.16 -53.91 29.35
CA ALA A 145 -0.10 -55.32 29.62
C ALA A 145 -1.53 -55.57 30.10
N ASP A 146 -2.00 -56.80 29.90
CA ASP A 146 -3.36 -57.20 30.20
C ASP A 146 -3.61 -57.31 31.71
N GLY A 147 -4.86 -57.12 32.13
CA GLY A 147 -5.31 -57.39 33.49
C GLY A 147 -5.45 -58.89 33.75
N GLY A 148 -5.29 -59.28 35.02
CA GLY A 148 -5.44 -60.66 35.46
C GLY A 148 -6.90 -61.11 35.44
N ILE A 149 -7.14 -62.41 35.21
CA ILE A 149 -8.50 -62.94 35.28
C ILE A 149 -8.97 -63.03 36.73
N GLY A 150 -10.26 -62.79 36.98
CA GLY A 150 -10.88 -62.99 38.28
C GLY A 150 -10.97 -64.47 38.65
N GLY A 151 -10.90 -64.76 39.95
CA GLY A 151 -11.00 -66.11 40.48
C GLY A 151 -12.42 -66.66 40.44
N THR A 152 -12.56 -67.97 40.27
CA THR A 152 -13.87 -68.64 40.36
C THR A 152 -14.45 -68.59 41.77
N GLY A 153 -15.74 -68.30 41.89
CA GLY A 153 -16.50 -68.34 43.14
C GLY A 153 -16.74 -69.77 43.65
N GLY A 154 -17.13 -69.89 44.92
CA GLY A 154 -17.31 -71.18 45.57
C GLY A 154 -18.36 -72.09 44.92
N TRP A 155 -18.15 -73.42 44.97
CA TRP A 155 -19.02 -74.37 44.26
C TRP A 155 -20.41 -74.58 44.89
N LEU A 156 -20.64 -74.11 46.13
CA LEU A 156 -21.97 -74.15 46.75
C LEU A 156 -22.61 -72.76 46.84
N MET A 157 -21.91 -71.80 47.44
CA MET A 157 -22.25 -70.38 47.32
C MET A 157 -20.98 -69.53 47.18
N GLY A 158 -20.97 -68.61 46.22
CA GLY A 158 -19.83 -67.75 45.98
C GLY A 158 -19.91 -66.94 44.71
N ASN A 159 -19.61 -65.66 44.80
CA ASN A 159 -19.48 -64.77 43.65
C ASN A 159 -18.13 -65.00 42.97
N GLY A 160 -18.08 -64.89 41.65
CA GLY A 160 -16.83 -64.85 40.91
C GLY A 160 -16.11 -63.51 41.13
N GLY A 161 -14.78 -63.55 41.20
CA GLY A 161 -13.97 -62.35 41.35
C GLY A 161 -14.01 -61.47 40.10
N ALA A 162 -13.89 -60.15 40.26
CA ALA A 162 -13.78 -59.26 39.11
C ALA A 162 -12.45 -59.50 38.35
N GLY A 163 -12.43 -59.29 37.05
CA GLY A 163 -11.19 -59.24 36.27
C GLY A 163 -10.47 -57.92 36.47
N GLY A 164 -9.13 -57.95 36.44
CA GLY A 164 -8.29 -56.76 36.57
C GLY A 164 -8.35 -55.87 35.33
N ALA A 165 -8.11 -54.58 35.48
CA ALA A 165 -8.04 -53.66 34.34
C ALA A 165 -6.75 -53.89 33.53
N GLY A 166 -6.82 -53.67 32.22
CA GLY A 166 -5.64 -53.61 31.37
C GLY A 166 -4.85 -52.32 31.59
N GLY A 167 -3.53 -52.40 31.54
CA GLY A 167 -2.65 -51.25 31.70
C GLY A 167 -2.67 -50.32 30.48
N ALA A 168 -2.50 -49.02 30.72
CA ALA A 168 -2.43 -48.01 29.64
C ALA A 168 -1.21 -48.25 28.73
N GLY A 169 -1.36 -48.03 27.42
CA GLY A 169 -0.30 -48.20 26.43
C GLY A 169 0.91 -47.28 26.66
N ILE A 170 2.05 -47.67 26.09
CA ILE A 170 3.33 -46.93 26.14
C ILE A 170 3.86 -46.70 24.71
N ASP A 171 4.53 -45.58 24.44
CA ASP A 171 5.27 -45.31 23.19
C ASP A 171 4.52 -45.68 21.88
N ASP A 172 3.33 -45.11 21.65
CA ASP A 172 2.46 -45.39 20.49
C ASP A 172 1.85 -46.82 20.45
N LEU A 173 2.08 -47.67 21.46
CA LEU A 173 1.48 -49.01 21.55
C LEU A 173 0.05 -48.96 22.11
N ALA A 174 -0.67 -50.05 21.84
CA ALA A 174 -2.01 -50.28 22.35
C ALA A 174 -2.05 -50.42 23.88
N GLY A 175 -3.22 -50.12 24.47
CA GLY A 175 -3.51 -50.47 25.85
C GLY A 175 -3.72 -51.98 26.02
N GLY A 176 -3.44 -52.48 27.22
CA GLY A 176 -3.66 -53.87 27.59
C GLY A 176 -5.15 -54.21 27.63
N LEU A 177 -5.47 -55.49 27.44
CA LEU A 177 -6.83 -56.00 27.54
C LEU A 177 -7.29 -56.06 28.99
N GLY A 178 -8.58 -55.86 29.24
CA GLY A 178 -9.17 -56.14 30.55
C GLY A 178 -9.23 -57.65 30.81
N GLY A 179 -8.94 -58.04 32.05
CA GLY A 179 -9.05 -59.42 32.51
C GLY A 179 -10.50 -59.89 32.51
N ALA A 180 -10.74 -61.15 32.19
CA ALA A 180 -12.08 -61.72 32.30
C ALA A 180 -12.50 -61.81 33.78
N GLY A 181 -13.79 -61.60 34.06
CA GLY A 181 -14.35 -61.89 35.37
C GLY A 181 -14.40 -63.39 35.64
N GLY A 182 -14.27 -63.76 36.91
CA GLY A 182 -14.32 -65.15 37.35
C GLY A 182 -15.73 -65.73 37.28
N ASP A 183 -15.83 -67.01 36.97
CA ASP A 183 -17.12 -67.69 36.90
C ASP A 183 -17.67 -67.97 38.31
N ALA A 184 -18.99 -67.90 38.47
CA ALA A 184 -19.71 -68.46 39.59
C ALA A 184 -20.24 -69.85 39.24
N ILE A 185 -19.50 -70.90 39.62
CA ILE A 185 -19.87 -72.30 39.37
C ILE A 185 -20.77 -72.89 40.48
N ALA A 186 -21.32 -72.03 41.33
CA ALA A 186 -22.08 -72.38 42.50
C ALA A 186 -23.37 -73.15 42.17
N TRP A 187 -23.79 -74.07 43.05
CA TRP A 187 -25.09 -74.74 42.93
C TRP A 187 -26.26 -73.90 43.47
N LEU A 188 -26.07 -73.17 44.58
CA LEU A 188 -27.15 -72.42 45.22
C LEU A 188 -27.13 -70.94 44.83
N PHE A 189 -26.05 -70.22 45.14
CA PHE A 189 -25.94 -68.78 44.88
C PHE A 189 -24.57 -68.37 44.36
N GLY A 190 -24.53 -67.47 43.39
CA GLY A 190 -23.27 -66.85 42.97
C GLY A 190 -23.43 -66.04 41.69
N ASN A 191 -23.02 -64.78 41.75
CA ASN A 191 -22.95 -63.89 40.61
C ASN A 191 -21.60 -64.05 39.90
N GLY A 192 -21.60 -64.12 38.58
CA GLY A 192 -20.37 -64.07 37.79
C GLY A 192 -19.65 -62.74 38.00
N GLY A 193 -18.32 -62.78 38.06
CA GLY A 193 -17.50 -61.58 38.27
C GLY A 193 -17.55 -60.64 37.07
N ALA A 194 -17.47 -59.33 37.30
CA ALA A 194 -17.39 -58.37 36.20
C ALA A 194 -16.05 -58.50 35.45
N GLY A 195 -16.05 -58.30 34.13
CA GLY A 195 -14.83 -58.18 33.35
C GLY A 195 -14.14 -56.84 33.60
N GLY A 196 -12.80 -56.86 33.59
CA GLY A 196 -11.97 -55.68 33.77
C GLY A 196 -12.06 -54.72 32.58
N ALA A 197 -11.82 -53.44 32.81
CA ALA A 197 -11.76 -52.47 31.72
C ALA A 197 -10.49 -52.66 30.86
N GLY A 198 -10.57 -52.39 29.57
CA GLY A 198 -9.38 -52.31 28.72
C GLY A 198 -8.59 -51.03 28.99
N GLY A 199 -7.26 -51.11 28.86
CA GLY A 199 -6.36 -49.97 29.01
C GLY A 199 -6.48 -48.97 27.86
N ASN A 200 -6.27 -47.69 28.14
CA ASN A 200 -6.23 -46.68 27.07
C ASN A 200 -4.99 -46.85 26.19
N GLY A 201 -5.08 -46.54 24.90
CA GLY A 201 -3.91 -46.50 24.00
C GLY A 201 -2.99 -45.31 24.30
N ALA A 202 -1.70 -45.46 23.98
CA ALA A 202 -0.72 -44.38 24.15
C ALA A 202 -0.99 -43.21 23.18
N ALA A 203 -0.72 -41.97 23.60
CA ALA A 203 -0.70 -40.86 22.65
C ALA A 203 0.49 -41.00 21.69
N GLY A 204 0.27 -40.60 20.44
CA GLY A 204 1.27 -40.50 19.40
C GLY A 204 2.34 -39.46 19.74
N LEU A 205 3.61 -39.77 19.48
CA LEU A 205 4.70 -38.80 19.64
C LEU A 205 4.56 -37.60 18.68
N ASP A 206 4.84 -36.39 19.17
CA ASP A 206 4.91 -35.21 18.31
C ASP A 206 6.09 -35.29 17.34
N GLY A 207 5.88 -34.82 16.10
CA GLY A 207 6.92 -34.75 15.08
C GLY A 207 7.97 -33.68 15.40
N ALA A 208 9.25 -34.03 15.28
CA ALA A 208 10.31 -33.02 15.22
C ALA A 208 10.25 -32.24 13.88
N ALA A 209 10.94 -31.11 13.77
CA ALA A 209 10.92 -30.29 12.55
C ALA A 209 11.21 -31.12 11.27
N GLY A 210 10.34 -31.02 10.27
CA GLY A 210 10.42 -31.80 9.04
C GLY A 210 9.97 -33.27 9.14
N LEU A 211 9.42 -33.71 10.28
CA LEU A 211 8.82 -35.05 10.47
C LEU A 211 7.33 -34.95 10.84
N GLY A 212 6.53 -35.93 10.40
CA GLY A 212 5.11 -36.04 10.78
C GLY A 212 4.90 -36.53 12.21
N GLY A 213 3.69 -36.34 12.73
CA GLY A 213 3.30 -36.85 14.05
C GLY A 213 3.07 -38.36 14.06
N GLY A 214 3.34 -38.99 15.20
CA GLY A 214 3.09 -40.41 15.46
C GLY A 214 1.61 -40.73 15.60
N THR A 215 1.21 -41.94 15.22
CA THR A 215 -0.18 -42.40 15.39
C THR A 215 -0.45 -42.78 16.84
N GLY A 216 -1.62 -42.44 17.36
CA GLY A 216 -2.05 -42.88 18.68
C GLY A 216 -2.29 -44.40 18.72
N GLY A 217 -1.96 -45.01 19.86
CA GLY A 217 -2.18 -46.42 20.12
C GLY A 217 -3.67 -46.78 20.24
N VAL A 218 -4.02 -48.01 19.91
CA VAL A 218 -5.40 -48.51 20.02
C VAL A 218 -5.76 -48.77 21.49
N GLY A 219 -6.99 -48.48 21.90
CA GLY A 219 -7.48 -48.86 23.22
C GLY A 219 -7.62 -50.37 23.36
N GLY A 220 -7.28 -50.93 24.52
CA GLY A 220 -7.47 -52.33 24.83
C GLY A 220 -8.95 -52.70 24.94
N ASN A 221 -9.32 -53.92 24.56
CA ASN A 221 -10.70 -54.37 24.73
C ASN A 221 -11.00 -54.64 26.21
N GLY A 222 -12.25 -54.44 26.62
CA GLY A 222 -12.72 -54.85 27.93
C GLY A 222 -12.79 -56.37 28.07
N GLY A 223 -12.58 -56.85 29.29
CA GLY A 223 -12.67 -58.26 29.64
C GLY A 223 -14.11 -58.77 29.60
N ALA A 224 -14.29 -60.05 29.30
CA ALA A 224 -15.61 -60.66 29.36
C ALA A 224 -16.08 -60.78 30.82
N GLY A 225 -17.38 -60.65 31.08
CA GLY A 225 -17.95 -60.99 32.39
C GLY A 225 -18.02 -62.50 32.61
N GLY A 226 -17.93 -62.92 33.87
CA GLY A 226 -17.96 -64.32 34.29
C GLY A 226 -19.35 -64.95 34.13
N PHE A 227 -19.37 -66.25 33.85
CA PHE A 227 -20.59 -67.04 33.76
C PHE A 227 -21.17 -67.35 35.16
N SER A 228 -22.50 -67.48 35.28
CA SER A 228 -23.15 -68.03 36.49
C SER A 228 -23.96 -69.30 36.20
N ALA A 229 -23.64 -70.36 36.96
CA ALA A 229 -24.38 -71.63 36.98
C ALA A 229 -25.44 -71.70 38.10
N ALA A 230 -25.49 -70.70 38.99
CA ALA A 230 -26.23 -70.78 40.24
C ALA A 230 -27.74 -70.73 40.04
N GLN A 231 -28.48 -71.32 40.99
CA GLN A 231 -29.95 -71.20 41.00
C GLN A 231 -30.40 -69.76 41.25
N TYR A 232 -29.65 -69.02 42.05
CA TYR A 232 -29.80 -67.58 42.26
C TYR A 232 -28.47 -66.91 41.91
N GLY A 233 -28.36 -66.33 40.73
CA GLY A 233 -27.10 -65.73 40.31
C GLY A 233 -27.14 -65.20 38.89
N ASP A 234 -26.58 -64.02 38.73
CA ASP A 234 -26.49 -63.29 37.48
C ASP A 234 -25.13 -63.49 36.81
N GLY A 235 -25.09 -63.27 35.49
CA GLY A 235 -23.86 -63.23 34.74
C GLY A 235 -23.13 -61.91 34.97
N GLY A 236 -21.80 -61.95 35.04
CA GLY A 236 -20.99 -60.76 35.24
C GLY A 236 -21.11 -59.78 34.06
N ARG A 237 -21.04 -58.48 34.32
CA ARG A 237 -21.00 -57.49 33.23
C ARG A 237 -19.66 -57.56 32.50
N GLY A 238 -19.67 -57.35 31.19
CA GLY A 238 -18.44 -57.18 30.43
C GLY A 238 -17.79 -55.83 30.74
N GLY A 239 -16.46 -55.79 30.73
CA GLY A 239 -15.68 -54.59 30.99
C GLY A 239 -15.78 -53.58 29.84
N ALA A 240 -15.60 -52.29 30.15
CA ALA A 240 -15.55 -51.26 29.11
C ALA A 240 -14.28 -51.40 28.26
N GLY A 241 -14.35 -51.05 26.98
CA GLY A 241 -13.17 -50.89 26.14
C GLY A 241 -12.39 -49.62 26.52
N GLY A 242 -11.07 -49.67 26.40
CA GLY A 242 -10.19 -48.53 26.61
C GLY A 242 -10.30 -47.51 25.46
N ASN A 243 -10.04 -46.25 25.75
CA ASN A 243 -10.03 -45.21 24.72
C ASN A 243 -8.79 -45.35 23.82
N GLY A 244 -8.90 -45.01 22.55
CA GLY A 244 -7.75 -44.85 21.67
C GLY A 244 -6.92 -43.62 22.06
N GLY A 245 -5.60 -43.70 21.89
CA GLY A 245 -4.70 -42.59 22.12
C GLY A 245 -4.82 -41.51 21.06
N SER A 246 -4.59 -40.24 21.41
CA SER A 246 -4.55 -39.16 20.42
C SER A 246 -3.35 -39.30 19.49
N GLY A 247 -3.44 -38.86 18.24
CA GLY A 247 -2.27 -38.72 17.37
C GLY A 247 -1.38 -37.55 17.79
N GLY A 248 -0.08 -37.66 17.55
CA GLY A 248 0.89 -36.60 17.82
C GLY A 248 0.81 -35.47 16.81
N ALA A 249 1.18 -34.25 17.21
CA ALA A 249 1.22 -33.11 16.31
C ALA A 249 2.30 -33.29 15.23
N GLY A 250 2.08 -32.71 14.05
CA GLY A 250 3.08 -32.65 12.99
C GLY A 250 4.20 -31.68 13.33
N GLY A 251 5.43 -31.99 12.94
CA GLY A 251 6.57 -31.11 13.13
C GLY A 251 6.50 -29.85 12.27
N ALA A 252 7.03 -28.75 12.81
CA ALA A 252 7.14 -27.49 12.08
C ALA A 252 8.06 -27.61 10.85
N GLY A 253 7.78 -26.80 9.84
CA GLY A 253 8.66 -26.57 8.71
C GLY A 253 9.90 -25.80 9.13
N THR A 254 11.03 -26.07 8.47
CA THR A 254 12.29 -25.37 8.74
C THR A 254 12.27 -23.98 8.12
N THR A 255 12.74 -22.95 8.82
CA THR A 255 12.99 -21.63 8.20
C THR A 255 13.95 -21.76 7.02
N GLY A 256 13.63 -21.09 5.92
CA GLY A 256 14.46 -20.99 4.75
C GLY A 256 15.78 -20.30 5.06
N ALA A 257 16.88 -20.79 4.48
CA ALA A 257 18.19 -20.20 4.71
C ALA A 257 18.29 -18.83 4.03
N ASP A 258 18.80 -17.83 4.73
CA ASP A 258 19.19 -16.57 4.12
C ASP A 258 20.25 -16.80 3.04
N ALA A 259 20.21 -16.00 1.97
CA ALA A 259 21.20 -16.10 0.92
C ALA A 259 22.58 -15.66 1.43
N ILE A 260 23.59 -16.49 1.18
CA ILE A 260 24.97 -16.24 1.61
C ILE A 260 25.80 -15.58 0.49
N LEU A 261 25.31 -15.64 -0.76
CA LEU A 261 25.93 -15.00 -1.91
C LEU A 261 25.20 -13.70 -2.27
N ALA A 262 25.98 -12.71 -2.73
CA ALA A 262 25.43 -11.45 -3.20
C ALA A 262 24.46 -11.64 -4.37
N GLY A 263 23.31 -10.98 -4.31
CA GLY A 263 22.23 -11.12 -5.30
C GLY A 263 21.54 -12.49 -5.33
N GLY A 264 21.93 -13.43 -4.46
CA GLY A 264 21.31 -14.75 -4.38
C GLY A 264 19.92 -14.70 -3.76
N ALA A 265 19.00 -15.54 -4.23
CA ALA A 265 17.68 -15.65 -3.62
C ALA A 265 17.76 -16.31 -2.24
N GLY A 266 16.93 -15.86 -1.31
CA GLY A 266 16.71 -16.54 -0.03
C GLY A 266 16.06 -17.91 -0.27
N GLY A 267 16.36 -18.88 0.59
CA GLY A 267 15.73 -20.19 0.57
C GLY A 267 14.27 -20.11 1.00
N ASN A 268 13.40 -20.92 0.40
CA ASN A 268 12.02 -21.01 0.84
C ASN A 268 11.93 -21.67 2.22
N GLY A 269 10.92 -21.30 3.00
CA GLY A 269 10.52 -22.01 4.19
C GLY A 269 10.05 -23.43 3.86
N GLY A 270 10.34 -24.37 4.75
CA GLY A 270 9.83 -25.73 4.68
C GLY A 270 8.36 -25.79 5.06
N ASP A 271 7.63 -26.74 4.49
CA ASP A 271 6.24 -27.00 4.85
C ASP A 271 6.13 -27.61 6.25
N GLY A 272 5.04 -27.29 6.95
CA GLY A 272 4.62 -28.02 8.14
C GLY A 272 4.21 -29.45 7.78
N MET A 273 4.54 -30.40 8.66
CA MET A 273 4.30 -31.82 8.40
C MET A 273 2.92 -32.27 8.88
N GLN A 274 2.45 -33.42 8.42
CA GLN A 274 1.12 -33.91 8.83
C GLN A 274 1.09 -34.33 10.30
N GLY A 275 -0.04 -34.07 10.97
CA GLY A 275 -0.34 -34.65 12.28
C GLY A 275 -0.61 -36.15 12.17
N GLY A 276 -0.33 -36.88 13.25
CA GLY A 276 -0.58 -38.31 13.34
C GLY A 276 -2.06 -38.62 13.52
N ASN A 277 -2.50 -39.80 13.07
CA ASN A 277 -3.88 -40.23 13.29
C ASN A 277 -4.12 -40.63 14.75
N GLY A 278 -5.34 -40.43 15.25
CA GLY A 278 -5.77 -41.00 16.52
C GLY A 278 -5.94 -42.52 16.45
N GLY A 279 -5.70 -43.19 17.57
CA GLY A 279 -5.91 -44.62 17.71
C GLY A 279 -7.39 -44.97 17.83
N ALA A 280 -7.79 -46.16 17.39
CA ALA A 280 -9.16 -46.62 17.58
C ALA A 280 -9.46 -46.93 19.07
N GLY A 281 -10.71 -46.79 19.48
CA GLY A 281 -11.17 -47.25 20.79
C GLY A 281 -11.28 -48.78 20.84
N GLY A 282 -11.03 -49.34 22.02
CA GLY A 282 -11.20 -50.77 22.29
C GLY A 282 -12.67 -51.17 22.35
N ALA A 283 -12.96 -52.42 21.99
CA ALA A 283 -14.32 -52.96 22.12
C ALA A 283 -14.67 -53.21 23.59
N GLY A 284 -15.95 -53.06 23.94
CA GLY A 284 -16.48 -53.52 25.22
C GLY A 284 -16.48 -55.05 25.30
N GLY A 285 -16.20 -55.58 26.47
CA GLY A 285 -16.21 -57.01 26.74
C GLY A 285 -17.62 -57.59 26.68
N ALA A 286 -17.74 -58.85 26.28
CA ALA A 286 -19.02 -59.54 26.30
C ALA A 286 -19.53 -59.69 27.75
N GLY A 287 -20.84 -59.57 27.96
CA GLY A 287 -21.44 -59.91 29.24
C GLY A 287 -21.45 -61.42 29.47
N GLY A 288 -21.30 -61.83 30.73
CA GLY A 288 -21.38 -63.21 31.18
C GLY A 288 -22.79 -63.76 31.04
N VAL A 289 -22.89 -65.03 30.69
CA VAL A 289 -24.19 -65.71 30.56
C VAL A 289 -24.62 -66.23 31.92
N ALA A 290 -25.93 -66.21 32.21
CA ALA A 290 -26.50 -66.82 33.41
C ALA A 290 -27.42 -67.99 33.03
N ALA A 291 -27.32 -69.10 33.76
CA ALA A 291 -28.19 -70.26 33.55
C ALA A 291 -29.63 -70.02 34.05
N HIS A 292 -29.77 -69.28 35.15
CA HIS A 292 -31.05 -69.09 35.85
C HIS A 292 -31.35 -67.62 36.23
N GLY A 293 -30.34 -66.75 36.31
CA GLY A 293 -30.51 -65.30 36.50
C GLY A 293 -30.45 -64.48 35.21
N VAL A 294 -30.13 -63.20 35.33
CA VAL A 294 -30.00 -62.25 34.23
C VAL A 294 -28.61 -62.33 33.63
N ALA A 295 -28.51 -62.36 32.29
CA ALA A 295 -27.22 -62.27 31.62
C ALA A 295 -26.60 -60.88 31.81
N GLY A 296 -25.29 -60.83 32.03
CA GLY A 296 -24.56 -59.58 32.14
C GLY A 296 -24.65 -58.75 30.86
N LEU A 297 -24.64 -57.43 31.01
CA LEU A 297 -24.58 -56.52 29.87
C LEU A 297 -23.19 -56.54 29.24
N THR A 298 -23.14 -56.39 27.91
CA THR A 298 -21.89 -56.10 27.20
C THR A 298 -21.34 -54.75 27.65
N GLY A 299 -20.03 -54.64 27.82
CA GLY A 299 -19.38 -53.39 28.14
C GLY A 299 -19.58 -52.33 27.05
N VAL A 300 -19.43 -51.07 27.43
CA VAL A 300 -19.40 -49.96 26.45
C VAL A 300 -18.11 -50.00 25.65
N GLY A 301 -18.15 -49.59 24.39
CA GLY A 301 -16.95 -49.42 23.59
C GLY A 301 -16.18 -48.16 24.01
N GLY A 302 -14.86 -48.20 23.90
CA GLY A 302 -14.00 -47.04 24.14
C GLY A 302 -14.11 -46.02 23.02
N ASN A 303 -13.90 -44.74 23.33
CA ASN A 303 -13.86 -43.69 22.31
C ASN A 303 -12.59 -43.80 21.47
N GLY A 304 -12.66 -43.40 20.21
CA GLY A 304 -11.47 -43.21 19.36
C GLY A 304 -10.68 -41.98 19.81
N GLY A 305 -9.37 -42.02 19.63
CA GLY A 305 -8.48 -40.91 19.92
C GLY A 305 -8.59 -39.82 18.86
N ASN A 306 -8.37 -38.57 19.25
CA ASN A 306 -8.35 -37.45 18.30
C ASN A 306 -7.10 -37.52 17.40
N GLY A 307 -7.20 -37.06 16.16
CA GLY A 307 -6.04 -36.84 15.29
C GLY A 307 -5.19 -35.68 15.80
N GLY A 308 -3.87 -35.75 15.57
CA GLY A 308 -2.92 -34.70 15.91
C GLY A 308 -3.02 -33.51 14.96
N ALA A 309 -2.71 -32.32 15.46
CA ALA A 309 -2.69 -31.12 14.63
C ALA A 309 -1.58 -31.19 13.57
N GLY A 310 -1.77 -30.53 12.42
CA GLY A 310 -0.70 -30.37 11.43
C GLY A 310 0.40 -29.42 11.91
N GLY A 311 1.61 -29.58 11.39
CA GLY A 311 2.76 -28.72 11.69
C GLY A 311 2.63 -27.33 11.08
N THR A 312 3.34 -26.38 11.68
CA THR A 312 3.37 -24.97 11.24
C THR A 312 4.37 -24.78 10.09
N PRO A 313 4.12 -23.88 9.14
CA PRO A 313 5.07 -23.56 8.07
C PRO A 313 6.34 -22.88 8.62
N GLY A 314 7.44 -23.01 7.88
CA GLY A 314 8.65 -22.22 8.09
C GLY A 314 8.59 -20.88 7.35
N ASP A 315 9.27 -19.87 7.90
CA ASP A 315 9.49 -18.58 7.23
C ASP A 315 10.42 -18.74 6.02
N GLY A 316 10.31 -17.86 5.02
CA GLY A 316 11.28 -17.72 3.95
C GLY A 316 12.54 -16.96 4.39
N GLY A 317 13.68 -17.34 3.85
CA GLY A 317 14.96 -16.68 4.12
C GLY A 317 15.12 -15.36 3.36
N ALA A 318 15.94 -14.44 3.86
CA ALA A 318 16.22 -13.17 3.20
C ALA A 318 17.06 -13.35 1.93
N GLY A 319 16.80 -12.52 0.93
CA GLY A 319 17.61 -12.39 -0.28
C GLY A 319 18.94 -11.70 0.00
N GLY A 320 19.98 -12.09 -0.73
CA GLY A 320 21.33 -11.58 -0.52
C GLY A 320 21.47 -10.17 -1.08
N HIS A 321 22.09 -9.27 -0.32
CA HIS A 321 22.39 -7.93 -0.81
C HIS A 321 23.28 -7.96 -2.06
N GLY A 322 23.10 -7.02 -2.97
CA GLY A 322 23.97 -6.89 -4.13
C GLY A 322 25.39 -6.46 -3.76
N ASP A 323 26.35 -6.76 -4.63
CA ASP A 323 27.72 -6.29 -4.57
C ASP A 323 28.22 -5.78 -5.94
N ALA A 324 29.48 -5.35 -6.03
CA ALA A 324 30.01 -4.81 -7.29
C ALA A 324 29.98 -5.79 -8.48
N SER A 325 29.95 -7.10 -8.25
CA SER A 325 29.89 -8.14 -9.28
C SER A 325 28.46 -8.57 -9.61
N ASN A 326 27.57 -8.53 -8.62
CA ASN A 326 26.14 -8.82 -8.72
C ASN A 326 25.38 -7.66 -8.06
N PRO A 327 25.22 -6.52 -8.76
CA PRO A 327 24.76 -5.29 -8.14
C PRO A 327 23.33 -5.35 -7.63
N ASN A 328 22.49 -6.20 -8.21
CA ASN A 328 21.11 -6.34 -7.77
C ASN A 328 21.04 -7.21 -6.51
N GLY A 329 20.16 -6.85 -5.57
CA GLY A 329 19.82 -7.71 -4.46
C GLY A 329 18.94 -8.89 -4.91
N GLY A 330 19.05 -9.99 -4.18
CA GLY A 330 18.30 -11.21 -4.46
C GLY A 330 16.88 -11.17 -3.90
N ARG A 331 15.97 -11.94 -4.49
CA ARG A 331 14.61 -12.09 -3.99
C ARG A 331 14.58 -12.83 -2.64
N GLY A 332 13.70 -12.44 -1.71
CA GLY A 332 13.42 -13.20 -0.50
C GLY A 332 12.70 -14.52 -0.77
N GLY A 333 12.97 -15.54 0.04
CA GLY A 333 12.33 -16.85 -0.07
C GLY A 333 10.85 -16.80 0.29
N ASP A 334 10.05 -17.66 -0.32
CA ASP A 334 8.63 -17.79 0.02
C ASP A 334 8.48 -18.61 1.31
N ALA A 335 7.42 -18.37 2.08
CA ALA A 335 7.09 -19.20 3.24
C ALA A 335 6.64 -20.61 2.85
N GLY A 336 6.75 -21.56 3.79
CA GLY A 336 6.20 -22.90 3.62
C GLY A 336 4.66 -22.96 3.75
N ALA A 337 4.09 -24.11 3.42
CA ALA A 337 2.67 -24.40 3.61
C ALA A 337 2.38 -25.03 4.99
N TYR A 338 1.12 -24.96 5.42
CA TYR A 338 0.67 -25.64 6.64
C TYR A 338 0.58 -27.16 6.47
N GLY A 339 0.89 -27.90 7.53
CA GLY A 339 0.65 -29.33 7.58
C GLY A 339 -0.84 -29.64 7.74
N ALA A 340 -1.29 -30.74 7.14
CA ALA A 340 -2.64 -31.26 7.37
C ALA A 340 -2.74 -31.90 8.76
N GLY A 341 -3.89 -31.78 9.42
CA GLY A 341 -4.16 -32.54 10.64
C GLY A 341 -4.36 -34.03 10.35
N GLY A 342 -4.06 -34.87 11.34
CA GLY A 342 -4.31 -36.32 11.28
C GLY A 342 -5.79 -36.66 11.42
N LEU A 343 -6.19 -37.85 10.99
CA LEU A 343 -7.58 -38.31 11.14
C LEU A 343 -7.84 -38.73 12.59
N GLY A 344 -9.08 -38.54 13.06
CA GLY A 344 -9.54 -39.14 14.31
C GLY A 344 -9.68 -40.66 14.18
N GLY A 345 -9.48 -41.37 15.29
CA GLY A 345 -9.68 -42.81 15.37
C GLY A 345 -11.16 -43.19 15.48
N ASP A 346 -11.51 -44.37 15.01
CA ASP A 346 -12.88 -44.89 15.15
C ASP A 346 -13.18 -45.26 16.62
N GLY A 347 -14.43 -45.10 17.04
CA GLY A 347 -14.88 -45.59 18.34
C GLY A 347 -15.09 -47.11 18.35
N GLY A 348 -14.78 -47.73 19.48
CA GLY A 348 -14.92 -49.17 19.69
C GLY A 348 -16.38 -49.64 19.76
N ALA A 349 -16.61 -50.89 19.37
CA ALA A 349 -17.93 -51.51 19.46
C ALA A 349 -18.28 -51.91 20.91
N GLY A 350 -19.56 -51.84 21.29
CA GLY A 350 -20.02 -52.25 22.61
C GLY A 350 -21.54 -52.07 22.76
N SER A 351 -22.04 -52.17 23.99
CA SER A 351 -23.47 -51.87 24.28
C SER A 351 -23.87 -50.45 23.89
N VAL A 352 -22.91 -49.53 24.00
CA VAL A 352 -22.90 -48.23 23.33
C VAL A 352 -21.61 -48.15 22.52
N GLN A 353 -21.72 -47.82 21.24
CA GLN A 353 -20.54 -47.58 20.40
C GLN A 353 -19.79 -46.35 20.92
N GLY A 354 -18.47 -46.43 21.02
CA GLY A 354 -17.64 -45.29 21.36
C GLY A 354 -17.75 -44.19 20.31
N ALA A 355 -17.57 -42.94 20.73
CA ALA A 355 -17.49 -41.83 19.79
C ALA A 355 -16.21 -41.95 18.94
N ALA A 356 -16.30 -41.60 17.66
CA ALA A 356 -15.09 -41.39 16.85
C ALA A 356 -14.34 -40.14 17.36
N GLY A 357 -13.02 -40.19 17.29
CA GLY A 357 -12.16 -39.05 17.57
C GLY A 357 -12.38 -37.94 16.55
N ALA A 358 -12.15 -36.70 16.98
CA ALA A 358 -12.12 -35.59 16.04
C ALA A 358 -10.88 -35.68 15.14
N ASN A 359 -11.01 -35.25 13.89
CA ASN A 359 -9.83 -35.01 13.05
C ASN A 359 -9.01 -33.87 13.64
N GLY A 360 -7.70 -33.99 13.56
CA GLY A 360 -6.76 -32.94 13.89
C GLY A 360 -6.97 -31.73 12.99
N THR A 361 -6.76 -30.55 13.55
CA THR A 361 -6.89 -29.29 12.82
C THR A 361 -5.59 -28.94 12.10
N PHE A 362 -5.69 -28.10 11.07
CA PHE A 362 -4.54 -27.35 10.58
C PHE A 362 -4.03 -26.46 11.72
N SER A 363 -2.72 -26.37 11.94
CA SER A 363 -2.19 -25.38 12.90
C SER A 363 -2.28 -23.99 12.29
N THR A 364 -2.85 -23.02 12.99
CA THR A 364 -2.94 -21.63 12.50
C THR A 364 -1.83 -20.72 13.05
N VAL A 365 -0.99 -21.21 13.98
CA VAL A 365 0.04 -20.40 14.64
C VAL A 365 1.27 -21.25 15.03
N PRO A 366 2.52 -20.80 14.78
CA PRO A 366 2.93 -19.59 14.05
C PRO A 366 2.71 -19.66 12.54
N ALA A 367 2.54 -18.50 11.91
CA ALA A 367 2.45 -18.36 10.46
C ALA A 367 3.85 -18.26 9.83
N GLY A 368 3.98 -18.71 8.58
CA GLY A 368 5.21 -18.62 7.82
C GLY A 368 5.22 -17.31 7.04
N HIS A 369 6.18 -16.44 7.32
CA HIS A 369 6.35 -15.15 6.65
C HIS A 369 7.24 -15.26 5.41
N GLY A 370 7.00 -14.41 4.42
CA GLY A 370 7.90 -14.27 3.28
C GLY A 370 9.21 -13.59 3.69
N GLY A 371 10.33 -14.04 3.13
CA GLY A 371 11.64 -13.45 3.38
C GLY A 371 11.78 -12.06 2.76
N ALA A 372 12.58 -11.18 3.37
CA ALA A 372 12.85 -9.87 2.80
C ALA A 372 13.73 -9.97 1.54
N GLY A 373 13.51 -9.08 0.58
CA GLY A 373 14.41 -8.91 -0.56
C GLY A 373 15.72 -8.25 -0.16
N GLY A 374 16.81 -8.61 -0.84
CA GLY A 374 18.12 -8.01 -0.62
C GLY A 374 18.19 -6.59 -1.17
N ASN A 375 18.81 -5.66 -0.46
CA ASN A 375 19.14 -4.35 -1.00
C ASN A 375 20.09 -4.43 -2.22
N GLY A 376 19.94 -3.50 -3.15
CA GLY A 376 20.87 -3.29 -4.25
C GLY A 376 22.18 -2.66 -3.81
N PHE A 377 23.21 -2.85 -4.61
CA PHE A 377 24.55 -2.34 -4.37
C PHE A 377 24.65 -0.85 -4.66
N ASN A 378 25.25 -0.10 -3.73
CA ASN A 378 25.64 1.28 -3.97
C ASN A 378 26.88 1.32 -4.87
N ALA A 379 26.75 1.90 -6.05
CA ALA A 379 27.87 2.01 -6.96
C ALA A 379 28.98 2.88 -6.36
N VAL A 380 30.22 2.43 -6.51
CA VAL A 380 31.43 3.17 -6.10
C VAL A 380 32.31 3.55 -7.29
N THR A 381 32.07 2.94 -8.46
CA THR A 381 32.74 3.34 -9.70
C THR A 381 32.04 4.55 -10.23
N ALA A 382 32.79 5.63 -10.49
CA ALA A 382 32.23 6.90 -10.89
C ALA A 382 31.31 6.78 -12.12
N GLY A 383 30.13 7.42 -12.05
CA GLY A 383 29.06 7.31 -13.04
C GLY A 383 28.37 5.94 -13.13
N GLY A 384 28.74 4.99 -12.26
CA GLY A 384 28.12 3.67 -12.20
C GLY A 384 26.73 3.73 -11.57
N ASN A 385 25.80 2.97 -12.12
CA ASN A 385 24.43 2.87 -11.61
C ASN A 385 24.39 2.00 -10.36
N GLY A 386 23.56 2.39 -9.39
CA GLY A 386 23.22 1.53 -8.27
C GLY A 386 22.43 0.31 -8.74
N GLY A 387 22.59 -0.81 -8.04
CA GLY A 387 21.84 -2.02 -8.35
C GLY A 387 20.41 -1.97 -7.83
N ASN A 388 19.52 -2.76 -8.42
CA ASN A 388 18.13 -2.83 -7.97
C ASN A 388 18.02 -3.60 -6.65
N GLY A 389 17.06 -3.26 -5.81
CA GLY A 389 16.63 -4.11 -4.71
C GLY A 389 15.94 -5.37 -5.22
N GLY A 390 16.04 -6.46 -4.47
CA GLY A 390 15.33 -7.71 -4.74
C GLY A 390 13.92 -7.68 -4.17
N ASP A 391 13.02 -8.44 -4.78
CA ASP A 391 11.64 -8.52 -4.31
C ASP A 391 11.52 -9.28 -2.98
N GLY A 392 10.49 -9.00 -2.20
CA GLY A 392 10.12 -9.81 -1.04
C GLY A 392 9.52 -11.16 -1.44
N GLY A 393 9.66 -12.15 -0.57
CA GLY A 393 9.02 -13.46 -0.71
C GLY A 393 7.55 -13.43 -0.30
N THR A 394 6.77 -14.39 -0.78
CA THR A 394 5.34 -14.48 -0.43
C THR A 394 5.16 -15.13 0.94
N GLY A 395 4.27 -14.59 1.76
CA GLY A 395 3.86 -15.20 3.02
C GLY A 395 2.89 -16.36 2.83
N SER A 396 2.81 -17.26 3.81
CA SER A 396 1.82 -18.35 3.87
C SER A 396 0.40 -17.80 4.08
N LEU A 397 -0.59 -18.68 4.28
CA LEU A 397 -2.00 -18.28 4.43
C LEU A 397 -2.21 -17.21 5.51
N HIS A 398 -1.58 -17.35 6.69
CA HIS A 398 -1.64 -16.33 7.75
C HIS A 398 -0.36 -15.50 7.86
N GLY A 399 0.53 -15.65 6.88
CA GLY A 399 1.85 -15.05 6.85
C GLY A 399 1.88 -13.76 6.06
N ASN A 400 2.50 -12.73 6.62
CA ASN A 400 2.84 -11.54 5.88
C ASN A 400 3.81 -11.83 4.72
N GLY A 401 3.67 -11.10 3.63
CA GLY A 401 4.68 -11.02 2.59
C GLY A 401 5.93 -10.28 3.07
N GLY A 402 7.08 -10.66 2.51
CA GLY A 402 8.37 -10.03 2.83
C GLY A 402 8.48 -8.62 2.25
N ALA A 403 9.24 -7.74 2.90
CA ALA A 403 9.52 -6.42 2.34
C ALA A 403 10.44 -6.53 1.10
N GLY A 404 10.25 -5.65 0.11
CA GLY A 404 11.19 -5.47 -0.98
C GLY A 404 12.48 -4.79 -0.51
N GLY A 405 13.60 -5.17 -1.11
CA GLY A 405 14.90 -4.56 -0.84
C GLY A 405 15.01 -3.16 -1.40
N THR A 406 15.80 -2.28 -0.78
CA THR A 406 16.02 -0.93 -1.32
C THR A 406 16.91 -0.97 -2.55
N GLY A 407 16.67 -0.08 -3.52
CA GLY A 407 17.61 0.18 -4.60
C GLY A 407 18.91 0.78 -4.08
N GLY A 408 20.02 0.43 -4.71
CA GLY A 408 21.34 0.98 -4.42
C GLY A 408 21.52 2.36 -5.04
N ASN A 409 22.36 3.19 -4.42
CA ASN A 409 22.65 4.52 -4.91
C ASN A 409 23.58 4.49 -6.14
N GLY A 410 23.36 5.40 -7.09
CA GLY A 410 24.30 5.69 -8.16
C GLY A 410 25.55 6.41 -7.65
N ALA A 411 26.67 6.24 -8.34
CA ALA A 411 27.92 6.90 -8.00
C ALA A 411 28.02 8.28 -8.66
N THR A 412 28.64 9.24 -7.98
CA THR A 412 29.00 10.52 -8.58
C THR A 412 29.83 10.33 -9.86
N GLY A 413 29.59 11.15 -10.87
CA GLY A 413 30.34 11.14 -12.12
C GLY A 413 31.82 11.47 -11.92
N ALA A 414 32.68 10.96 -12.81
CA ALA A 414 34.11 11.24 -12.72
C ALA A 414 34.39 12.70 -13.05
N ASP A 415 35.27 13.35 -12.28
CA ASP A 415 35.80 14.65 -12.66
C ASP A 415 36.52 14.58 -14.02
N GLY A 416 36.52 15.70 -14.75
CA GLY A 416 37.13 15.79 -16.06
C GLY A 416 38.65 15.59 -16.02
N ILE A 417 39.20 14.96 -17.06
CA ILE A 417 40.65 14.72 -17.21
C ILE A 417 41.09 15.11 -18.62
N ALA A 418 42.24 15.77 -18.76
CA ALA A 418 42.68 16.45 -19.98
C ALA A 418 42.78 15.55 -21.23
N ALA A 419 43.03 14.26 -21.03
CA ALA A 419 43.23 13.28 -22.10
C ALA A 419 41.94 12.56 -22.55
N VAL A 420 40.81 12.79 -21.87
CA VAL A 420 39.54 12.10 -22.11
C VAL A 420 38.44 13.15 -22.30
N ASN A 421 37.64 13.02 -23.36
CA ASN A 421 36.47 13.88 -23.65
C ASN A 421 36.73 15.40 -23.56
N GLY A 422 37.95 15.84 -23.90
CA GLY A 422 38.29 17.27 -23.86
C GLY A 422 38.21 17.92 -22.47
N GLY A 423 38.38 17.14 -21.40
CA GLY A 423 38.30 17.64 -20.03
C GLY A 423 36.89 17.69 -19.44
N ASN A 424 35.86 17.24 -20.17
CA ASN A 424 34.49 17.16 -19.66
C ASN A 424 34.36 16.06 -18.60
N ALA A 425 33.56 16.34 -17.58
CA ALA A 425 33.25 15.37 -16.55
C ALA A 425 32.24 14.30 -17.01
N GLY A 426 32.26 13.16 -16.31
CA GLY A 426 31.25 12.13 -16.46
C GLY A 426 29.94 12.49 -15.76
N HIS A 427 28.85 11.93 -16.26
CA HIS A 427 27.53 11.99 -15.64
C HIS A 427 27.48 11.17 -14.35
N GLY A 428 26.61 11.57 -13.44
CA GLY A 428 26.27 10.76 -12.27
C GLY A 428 25.53 9.48 -12.69
N GLY A 429 25.77 8.40 -11.94
CA GLY A 429 25.08 7.14 -12.15
C GLY A 429 23.63 7.20 -11.65
N ASN A 430 22.77 6.41 -12.25
CA ASN A 430 21.37 6.32 -11.83
C ASN A 430 21.24 5.53 -10.52
N GLY A 431 20.24 5.87 -9.71
CA GLY A 431 19.83 5.02 -8.59
C GLY A 431 19.15 3.73 -9.09
N GLY A 432 19.35 2.63 -8.39
CA GLY A 432 18.66 1.36 -8.66
C GLY A 432 17.20 1.41 -8.21
N ALA A 433 16.32 0.66 -8.87
CA ALA A 433 14.93 0.55 -8.43
C ALA A 433 14.83 -0.22 -7.10
N GLY A 434 13.83 0.11 -6.27
CA GLY A 434 13.45 -0.71 -5.13
C GLY A 434 12.74 -1.99 -5.56
N GLY A 435 12.92 -3.07 -4.79
CA GLY A 435 12.23 -4.34 -5.02
C GLY A 435 10.77 -4.28 -4.62
N ALA A 436 9.91 -5.06 -5.25
CA ALA A 436 8.50 -5.16 -4.85
C ALA A 436 8.36 -5.86 -3.49
N GLY A 437 7.35 -5.48 -2.72
CA GLY A 437 6.93 -6.24 -1.55
C GLY A 437 6.31 -7.58 -1.97
N GLY A 438 6.53 -8.60 -1.17
CA GLY A 438 5.94 -9.92 -1.37
C GLY A 438 4.45 -9.92 -1.04
N ASN A 439 3.68 -10.77 -1.72
CA ASN A 439 2.27 -10.93 -1.43
C ASN A 439 2.03 -11.78 -0.17
N SER A 440 0.83 -11.74 0.38
CA SER A 440 0.31 -12.78 1.29
C SER A 440 -0.74 -13.64 0.56
N LEU A 441 -0.83 -14.92 0.93
CA LEU A 441 -1.76 -15.90 0.33
C LEU A 441 -3.09 -16.05 1.08
N GLY A 442 -3.34 -15.21 2.09
CA GLY A 442 -4.55 -15.19 2.90
C GLY A 442 -4.57 -13.97 3.81
N ASP A 443 -5.01 -14.10 5.07
CA ASP A 443 -5.26 -12.96 5.97
C ASP A 443 -4.00 -12.21 6.48
N GLY A 444 -2.81 -12.65 6.08
CA GLY A 444 -1.57 -11.89 6.25
C GLY A 444 -1.56 -10.59 5.45
N HIS A 445 -0.69 -9.65 5.80
CA HIS A 445 -0.52 -8.40 5.05
C HIS A 445 0.51 -8.55 3.92
N GLY A 446 0.30 -7.83 2.82
CA GLY A 446 1.31 -7.66 1.79
C GLY A 446 2.53 -6.91 2.32
N GLY A 447 3.72 -7.27 1.84
CA GLY A 447 4.98 -6.63 2.20
C GLY A 447 5.10 -5.23 1.62
N ALA A 448 5.84 -4.34 2.28
CA ALA A 448 6.13 -3.02 1.73
C ALA A 448 7.10 -3.11 0.54
N GLY A 449 6.92 -2.24 -0.46
CA GLY A 449 7.89 -2.05 -1.53
C GLY A 449 9.16 -1.36 -1.02
N GLY A 450 10.30 -1.71 -1.59
CA GLY A 450 11.59 -1.09 -1.27
C GLY A 450 11.71 0.32 -1.85
N ALA A 451 12.41 1.21 -1.15
CA ALA A 451 12.70 2.54 -1.70
C ALA A 451 13.66 2.45 -2.90
N GLY A 452 13.50 3.34 -3.88
CA GLY A 452 14.47 3.53 -4.95
C GLY A 452 15.76 4.17 -4.44
N GLY A 453 16.87 3.83 -5.09
CA GLY A 453 18.19 4.37 -4.78
C GLY A 453 18.33 5.82 -5.21
N GLN A 454 19.13 6.58 -4.48
CA GLN A 454 19.49 7.95 -4.85
C GLN A 454 20.41 7.92 -6.07
N ALA A 455 20.27 8.89 -6.97
CA ALA A 455 21.23 9.03 -8.06
C ALA A 455 22.54 9.68 -7.59
N GLY A 456 23.60 9.47 -8.38
CA GLY A 456 24.85 10.17 -8.21
C GLY A 456 24.82 11.56 -8.83
N ASP A 457 25.55 12.49 -8.22
CA ASP A 457 25.78 13.82 -8.80
C ASP A 457 26.66 13.73 -10.06
N GLY A 458 26.63 14.73 -10.92
CA GLY A 458 27.59 14.87 -12.01
C GLY A 458 28.99 15.26 -11.53
N GLY A 459 30.03 14.82 -12.25
CA GLY A 459 31.40 15.20 -11.94
C GLY A 459 31.72 16.65 -12.30
N ARG A 460 32.82 17.20 -11.75
CA ARG A 460 33.30 18.56 -12.10
C ARG A 460 34.20 18.54 -13.32
N GLY A 461 33.95 19.42 -14.28
CA GLY A 461 34.79 19.62 -15.46
C GLY A 461 36.22 20.08 -15.09
N LEU A 462 37.19 19.76 -15.95
CA LEU A 462 38.60 20.08 -15.69
C LEU A 462 38.91 21.56 -15.95
N ASP A 463 39.69 22.17 -15.05
CA ASP A 463 40.22 23.51 -15.26
C ASP A 463 41.09 23.61 -16.52
N GLN A 464 40.95 24.73 -17.22
CA GLN A 464 41.67 25.02 -18.46
C GLN A 464 43.20 24.94 -18.30
N VAL A 465 43.74 25.24 -17.10
CA VAL A 465 45.18 25.18 -16.83
C VAL A 465 45.79 23.79 -17.04
N TYR A 466 44.97 22.75 -16.91
CA TYR A 466 45.41 21.37 -17.05
C TYR A 466 45.10 20.78 -18.44
N LEU A 467 44.44 21.54 -19.32
CA LEU A 467 44.14 21.15 -20.70
C LEU A 467 45.31 21.48 -21.66
N PRO A 468 45.42 20.77 -22.81
CA PRO A 468 46.47 21.05 -23.79
C PRO A 468 46.33 22.48 -24.35
N PRO A 469 47.43 23.14 -24.79
CA PRO A 469 47.41 24.53 -25.27
C PRO A 469 46.47 24.80 -26.47
N SER A 470 46.04 23.75 -27.17
CA SER A 470 45.04 23.83 -28.25
C SER A 470 43.60 23.83 -27.78
N ALA A 471 43.34 23.48 -26.51
CA ALA A 471 42.01 23.50 -25.93
C ALA A 471 41.63 24.93 -25.55
N THR A 472 40.60 25.44 -26.22
CA THR A 472 40.16 26.82 -26.04
C THR A 472 39.32 27.00 -24.77
N LEU A 473 38.81 25.93 -24.15
CA LEU A 473 37.78 25.98 -23.08
C LEU A 473 38.08 25.02 -21.91
N PRO A 474 37.73 25.36 -20.66
CA PRO A 474 37.62 24.39 -19.56
C PRO A 474 36.54 23.33 -19.85
N GLY A 475 36.65 22.19 -19.18
CA GLY A 475 35.67 21.11 -19.31
C GLY A 475 34.30 21.48 -18.72
N SER A 476 33.23 20.93 -19.31
CA SER A 476 31.88 21.03 -18.74
C SER A 476 31.68 20.10 -17.55
N GLY A 477 30.78 20.49 -16.64
CA GLY A 477 30.28 19.60 -15.60
C GLY A 477 29.43 18.48 -16.19
N GLY A 478 29.37 17.35 -15.50
CA GLY A 478 28.48 16.24 -15.85
C GLY A 478 27.07 16.49 -15.34
N ASN A 479 26.06 15.94 -16.01
CA ASN A 479 24.68 15.93 -15.49
C ASN A 479 24.55 14.94 -14.32
N GLY A 480 23.63 15.20 -13.40
CA GLY A 480 23.23 14.26 -12.36
C GLY A 480 22.48 13.05 -12.93
N GLY A 481 22.54 11.92 -12.24
CA GLY A 481 21.82 10.71 -12.62
C GLY A 481 20.33 10.76 -12.26
N THR A 482 19.54 9.82 -12.78
CA THR A 482 18.12 9.68 -12.44
C THR A 482 17.91 8.87 -11.17
N GLY A 483 17.05 9.32 -10.27
CA GLY A 483 16.68 8.57 -9.06
C GLY A 483 15.98 7.25 -9.40
N GLY A 484 16.19 6.23 -8.57
CA GLY A 484 15.56 4.93 -8.76
C GLY A 484 14.07 4.97 -8.44
N ALA A 485 13.25 4.19 -9.16
CA ALA A 485 11.84 4.05 -8.83
C ALA A 485 11.65 3.28 -7.50
N GLY A 486 10.63 3.62 -6.73
CA GLY A 486 10.19 2.82 -5.59
C GLY A 486 9.52 1.52 -6.03
N GLY A 487 9.70 0.45 -5.26
CA GLY A 487 9.06 -0.84 -5.51
C GLY A 487 7.57 -0.81 -5.15
N ALA A 488 6.76 -1.61 -5.85
CA ALA A 488 5.34 -1.74 -5.50
C ALA A 488 5.17 -2.46 -4.15
N GLY A 489 4.12 -2.12 -3.41
CA GLY A 489 3.69 -2.90 -2.25
C GLY A 489 3.06 -4.22 -2.67
N GLY A 490 3.29 -5.27 -1.89
CA GLY A 490 2.68 -6.58 -2.08
C GLY A 490 1.17 -6.51 -1.82
N SER A 491 0.40 -7.29 -2.57
CA SER A 491 -1.04 -7.42 -2.32
C SER A 491 -1.29 -8.53 -1.31
N SER A 492 -2.38 -8.42 -0.57
CA SER A 492 -2.94 -9.58 0.11
C SER A 492 -3.89 -10.29 -0.85
N VAL A 493 -3.81 -11.62 -0.95
CA VAL A 493 -4.53 -12.41 -1.96
C VAL A 493 -5.35 -13.54 -1.33
N SER A 494 -6.67 -13.41 -1.49
CA SER A 494 -7.74 -14.40 -1.31
C SER A 494 -7.84 -15.01 0.08
N ALA A 495 -8.83 -14.53 0.84
CA ALA A 495 -9.12 -15.00 2.19
C ALA A 495 -9.53 -16.48 2.28
N HIS A 496 -8.83 -17.23 3.13
CA HIS A 496 -9.37 -18.40 3.84
C HIS A 496 -9.29 -18.12 5.35
N GLY A 497 -10.32 -17.55 5.97
CA GLY A 497 -10.39 -17.43 7.44
C GLY A 497 -10.93 -16.09 7.98
N GLU A 498 -10.77 -15.89 9.30
CA GLU A 498 -11.41 -14.82 10.07
C GLU A 498 -10.72 -13.44 10.01
N GLY A 499 -9.52 -13.37 9.43
CA GLY A 499 -8.75 -12.13 9.28
C GLY A 499 -8.80 -11.53 7.88
N THR A 500 -8.38 -10.28 7.74
CA THR A 500 -8.37 -9.54 6.46
C THR A 500 -6.98 -8.98 6.21
N GLY A 501 -6.32 -9.44 5.15
CA GLY A 501 -5.02 -8.93 4.73
C GLY A 501 -5.10 -7.51 4.20
N ASN A 502 -4.12 -6.66 4.50
CA ASN A 502 -4.02 -5.31 3.94
C ASN A 502 -2.95 -5.33 2.86
N GLY A 503 -3.09 -4.50 1.85
CA GLY A 503 -2.04 -4.25 0.88
C GLY A 503 -0.84 -3.55 1.52
N GLY A 504 0.36 -3.93 1.09
CA GLY A 504 1.60 -3.27 1.49
C GLY A 504 1.74 -1.88 0.87
N ALA A 505 2.43 -0.97 1.56
CA ALA A 505 2.72 0.35 1.00
C ALA A 505 3.74 0.26 -0.15
N GLY A 506 3.61 1.14 -1.15
CA GLY A 506 4.64 1.33 -2.16
C GLY A 506 5.87 2.04 -1.61
N GLY A 507 7.04 1.73 -2.16
CA GLY A 507 8.31 2.36 -1.79
C GLY A 507 8.45 3.77 -2.34
N ALA A 508 9.20 4.63 -1.67
CA ALA A 508 9.50 5.96 -2.19
C ALA A 508 10.46 5.90 -3.38
N GLY A 509 10.33 6.82 -4.33
CA GLY A 509 11.34 7.05 -5.36
C GLY A 509 12.59 7.72 -4.80
N GLY A 510 13.76 7.42 -5.37
CA GLY A 510 15.02 8.08 -5.03
C GLY A 510 15.11 9.47 -5.66
N ALA A 511 15.87 10.38 -5.07
CA ALA A 511 16.10 11.69 -5.65
C ALA A 511 17.04 11.62 -6.85
N GLY A 512 16.86 12.57 -7.78
CA GLY A 512 17.78 12.82 -8.87
C GLY A 512 19.09 13.45 -8.37
N GLY A 513 20.17 13.20 -9.11
CA GLY A 513 21.51 13.68 -8.76
C GLY A 513 21.66 15.14 -9.12
N ASN A 514 22.50 15.87 -8.42
CA ASN A 514 22.76 17.26 -8.77
C ASN A 514 23.69 17.35 -9.99
N GLY A 515 23.58 18.45 -10.73
CA GLY A 515 24.53 18.79 -11.79
C GLY A 515 25.94 19.04 -11.25
N GLY A 516 26.95 18.65 -12.02
CA GLY A 516 28.36 18.86 -11.72
C GLY A 516 28.85 20.24 -12.14
N GLY A 517 29.91 20.72 -11.49
CA GLY A 517 30.48 22.06 -11.78
C GLY A 517 31.29 22.12 -13.07
N ASN A 518 31.38 23.30 -13.70
CA ASN A 518 32.30 23.52 -14.81
C ASN A 518 33.76 23.68 -14.32
N GLY A 519 34.73 23.43 -15.19
CA GLY A 519 36.13 23.77 -14.92
C GLY A 519 36.39 25.28 -14.99
N ILE A 520 37.43 25.74 -14.29
CA ILE A 520 37.82 27.16 -14.23
C ILE A 520 38.71 27.53 -15.43
N ALA A 521 38.38 28.64 -16.10
CA ALA A 521 39.19 29.22 -17.17
C ALA A 521 40.32 30.11 -16.61
N LYS A 522 41.54 30.02 -17.14
CA LYS A 522 42.57 31.03 -16.88
C LYS A 522 42.31 32.24 -17.78
N LEU A 523 42.49 33.44 -17.25
CA LEU A 523 42.28 34.71 -17.94
C LEU A 523 43.19 34.82 -19.19
N ASP A 524 42.74 34.37 -20.36
CA ASP A 524 43.39 34.72 -21.62
C ASP A 524 42.89 36.10 -22.08
N VAL A 525 43.69 37.11 -21.74
CA VAL A 525 43.46 38.53 -21.98
C VAL A 525 43.39 38.87 -23.48
N ALA A 526 43.79 37.97 -24.38
CA ALA A 526 43.89 38.28 -25.81
C ALA A 526 42.58 38.13 -26.59
N ASN A 527 41.67 37.23 -26.21
CA ASN A 527 40.47 36.91 -27.01
C ASN A 527 39.13 37.13 -26.32
N ASN A 528 39.11 37.45 -25.02
CA ASN A 528 37.90 37.86 -24.29
C ASN A 528 36.70 36.91 -24.48
N VAL A 529 36.92 35.58 -24.47
CA VAL A 529 35.90 34.53 -24.63
C VAL A 529 36.16 33.43 -23.59
N GLN A 530 35.19 33.12 -22.72
CA GLN A 530 35.25 32.08 -21.69
C GLN A 530 33.99 31.18 -21.76
N TYR A 531 34.08 29.92 -22.18
CA TYR A 531 32.96 28.96 -22.12
C TYR A 531 33.28 27.75 -21.23
N GLY A 532 32.33 27.39 -20.36
CA GLY A 532 32.24 26.14 -19.61
C GLY A 532 30.85 26.09 -18.96
N SER A 533 30.08 25.02 -19.16
CA SER A 533 28.71 24.88 -18.64
C SER A 533 28.68 23.99 -17.39
N GLY A 534 27.85 24.37 -16.42
CA GLY A 534 27.47 23.46 -15.33
C GLY A 534 26.57 22.34 -15.88
N GLY A 535 26.48 21.23 -15.16
CA GLY A 535 25.60 20.12 -15.50
C GLY A 535 24.16 20.36 -15.06
N ASP A 536 23.25 19.65 -15.73
CA ASP A 536 21.83 19.59 -15.36
C ASP A 536 21.62 18.70 -14.12
N GLY A 537 20.57 18.99 -13.36
CA GLY A 537 20.05 18.09 -12.35
C GLY A 537 19.36 16.87 -12.98
N GLY A 538 19.44 15.73 -12.30
CA GLY A 538 18.77 14.51 -12.73
C GLY A 538 17.32 14.43 -12.27
N VAL A 539 16.51 13.64 -12.96
CA VAL A 539 15.09 13.45 -12.62
C VAL A 539 14.94 12.59 -11.36
N GLY A 540 13.97 12.93 -10.51
CA GLY A 540 13.58 12.11 -9.35
C GLY A 540 12.84 10.83 -9.76
N GLY A 541 13.05 9.74 -9.02
CA GLY A 541 12.40 8.47 -9.26
C GLY A 541 10.91 8.50 -8.89
N ALA A 542 10.07 7.76 -9.62
CA ALA A 542 8.67 7.62 -9.26
C ALA A 542 8.48 6.82 -7.96
N GLY A 543 7.45 7.14 -7.19
CA GLY A 543 6.99 6.32 -6.08
C GLY A 543 6.35 5.01 -6.56
N GLY A 544 6.49 3.94 -5.78
CA GLY A 544 5.87 2.65 -6.06
C GLY A 544 4.39 2.64 -5.73
N ASN A 545 3.61 1.82 -6.43
CA ASN A 545 2.18 1.70 -6.16
C ASN A 545 1.93 0.89 -4.88
N GLY A 546 0.87 1.22 -4.13
CA GLY A 546 0.40 0.41 -3.01
C GLY A 546 -0.25 -0.90 -3.46
N GLY A 547 -0.13 -1.94 -2.65
CA GLY A 547 -0.74 -3.24 -2.88
C GLY A 547 -2.24 -3.24 -2.64
N LEU A 548 -2.96 -4.21 -3.21
CA LEU A 548 -4.40 -4.37 -3.00
C LEU A 548 -4.68 -4.99 -1.63
N GLY A 549 -5.79 -4.57 -1.01
CA GLY A 549 -6.35 -5.22 0.17
C GLY A 549 -7.23 -6.41 -0.19
N ASP A 550 -7.38 -7.34 0.76
CA ASP A 550 -8.07 -8.60 0.49
C ASP A 550 -9.59 -8.52 0.49
N THR A 551 -10.22 -9.37 -0.31
CA THR A 551 -11.68 -9.58 -0.22
C THR A 551 -12.00 -10.47 0.99
N GLY A 552 -12.91 -10.02 1.85
CA GLY A 552 -13.38 -10.77 3.01
C GLY A 552 -14.05 -12.08 2.63
N ALA A 553 -13.79 -13.13 3.41
CA ALA A 553 -14.40 -14.45 3.20
C ALA A 553 -15.87 -14.49 3.68
N PHE A 554 -16.61 -15.49 3.20
CA PHE A 554 -17.91 -15.86 3.76
C PHE A 554 -17.75 -16.33 5.22
N GLY A 555 -18.47 -15.73 6.16
CA GLY A 555 -18.37 -16.05 7.59
C GLY A 555 -19.41 -17.06 8.07
N GLY A 556 -19.10 -17.85 9.11
CA GLY A 556 -20.07 -18.65 9.88
C GLY A 556 -20.77 -17.81 10.97
N GLY A 557 -21.25 -16.63 10.59
CA GLY A 557 -21.59 -15.47 11.41
C GLY A 557 -21.50 -14.21 10.53
N ASP A 558 -21.35 -13.00 11.09
CA ASP A 558 -21.19 -11.77 10.28
C ASP A 558 -20.09 -11.94 9.22
N GLY A 559 -20.33 -11.47 8.00
CA GLY A 559 -19.35 -11.55 6.91
C GLY A 559 -18.06 -10.82 7.28
N TYR A 560 -16.90 -11.39 6.93
CA TYR A 560 -15.62 -10.76 7.27
C TYR A 560 -15.41 -9.48 6.45
N HIS A 561 -14.75 -8.49 7.05
CA HIS A 561 -14.47 -7.22 6.39
C HIS A 561 -13.54 -7.39 5.18
N GLY A 562 -13.50 -6.41 4.30
CA GLY A 562 -12.46 -6.30 3.29
C GLY A 562 -11.21 -5.61 3.86
N GLY A 563 -10.04 -6.03 3.40
CA GLY A 563 -8.77 -5.42 3.73
C GLY A 563 -8.57 -4.06 3.08
N ASN A 564 -7.80 -3.18 3.73
CA ASN A 564 -7.47 -1.87 3.17
C ASN A 564 -6.37 -2.00 2.11
N GLY A 565 -6.45 -1.15 1.08
CA GLY A 565 -5.36 -1.00 0.12
C GLY A 565 -4.15 -0.28 0.72
N GLY A 566 -2.96 -0.62 0.23
CA GLY A 566 -1.72 0.03 0.62
C GLY A 566 -1.61 1.44 0.06
N ALA A 567 -0.93 2.34 0.78
CA ALA A 567 -0.64 3.67 0.26
C ALA A 567 0.38 3.62 -0.88
N GLY A 568 0.26 4.54 -1.84
CA GLY A 568 1.30 4.79 -2.83
C GLY A 568 2.54 5.43 -2.19
N GLY A 569 3.72 5.10 -2.71
CA GLY A 569 4.98 5.67 -2.28
C GLY A 569 5.16 7.10 -2.82
N SER A 570 5.95 7.92 -2.12
CA SER A 570 6.23 9.28 -2.59
C SER A 570 7.19 9.28 -3.79
N GLY A 571 7.03 10.24 -4.69
CA GLY A 571 8.03 10.53 -5.71
C GLY A 571 9.31 11.11 -5.10
N GLY A 572 10.44 10.89 -5.76
CA GLY A 572 11.74 11.46 -5.38
C GLY A 572 11.89 12.88 -5.90
N ALA A 573 12.60 13.74 -5.18
CA ALA A 573 12.86 15.10 -5.65
C ALA A 573 13.78 15.10 -6.89
N GLY A 574 13.59 16.06 -7.77
CA GLY A 574 14.51 16.36 -8.85
C GLY A 574 15.83 16.93 -8.33
N GLY A 575 16.93 16.53 -8.97
CA GLY A 575 18.25 17.05 -8.66
C GLY A 575 18.37 18.52 -9.05
N SER A 576 19.11 19.30 -8.27
CA SER A 576 19.36 20.69 -8.65
C SER A 576 20.44 20.76 -9.72
N ALA A 577 20.33 21.71 -10.64
CA ALA A 577 21.46 22.05 -11.48
C ALA A 577 22.58 22.67 -10.64
N TYR A 578 23.79 22.67 -11.20
CA TYR A 578 24.95 23.21 -10.51
C TYR A 578 24.83 24.72 -10.27
N VAL A 579 25.11 25.14 -9.03
CA VAL A 579 25.18 26.53 -8.59
C VAL A 579 26.65 26.92 -8.47
N GLY A 580 27.15 27.74 -9.41
CA GLY A 580 28.54 28.20 -9.41
C GLY A 580 28.94 28.98 -8.17
N ASN A 581 30.21 28.85 -7.72
CA ASN A 581 30.78 29.72 -6.69
C ASN A 581 31.42 30.98 -7.29
N PRO A 582 30.77 32.15 -7.18
CA PRO A 582 31.29 33.39 -7.76
C PRO A 582 32.59 33.88 -7.10
N ALA A 583 32.88 33.45 -5.86
CA ALA A 583 34.08 33.89 -5.13
C ALA A 583 35.38 33.38 -5.75
N ILE A 584 35.32 32.30 -6.54
CA ILE A 584 36.49 31.65 -7.15
C ILE A 584 36.46 31.66 -8.68
N GLY A 585 35.49 32.33 -9.30
CA GLY A 585 35.40 32.49 -10.75
C GLY A 585 34.88 31.26 -11.50
N GLU A 586 34.15 30.38 -10.83
CA GLU A 586 33.33 29.34 -11.48
C GLU A 586 32.21 30.00 -12.31
N HIS A 587 31.81 29.37 -13.43
CA HIS A 587 31.04 29.99 -14.53
C HIS A 587 31.69 31.24 -15.09
N GLY A 588 32.73 31.06 -15.90
CA GLY A 588 33.35 32.13 -16.69
C GLY A 588 32.31 33.00 -17.42
N ARG A 589 32.76 34.13 -17.95
CA ARG A 589 31.89 35.22 -18.47
C ARG A 589 30.78 34.76 -19.44
N PHE A 590 30.87 33.59 -20.09
CA PHE A 590 29.96 33.09 -21.13
C PHE A 590 29.48 31.60 -21.02
N GLY A 591 29.19 31.02 -19.83
CA GLY A 591 28.59 29.66 -19.70
C GLY A 591 27.05 29.59 -19.74
N THR A 592 26.46 28.43 -20.10
CA THR A 592 25.01 28.15 -19.89
C THR A 592 24.77 27.60 -18.47
N ASN A 593 23.64 27.97 -17.87
CA ASN A 593 23.19 27.37 -16.61
C ASN A 593 22.52 26.02 -16.90
N GLY A 594 22.73 25.03 -16.03
CA GLY A 594 21.99 23.77 -16.12
C GLY A 594 20.53 23.95 -15.71
N ASN A 595 19.68 23.04 -16.17
CA ASN A 595 18.29 22.94 -15.74
C ASN A 595 18.18 22.09 -14.46
N GLY A 596 17.23 22.43 -13.60
CA GLY A 596 16.83 21.52 -12.53
C GLY A 596 16.18 20.27 -13.12
N GLY A 597 16.39 19.12 -12.49
CA GLY A 597 15.70 17.89 -12.89
C GLY A 597 14.27 17.87 -12.39
N ASP A 598 13.37 17.20 -13.09
CA ASP A 598 11.97 17.10 -12.68
C ASP A 598 11.81 16.23 -11.44
N GLY A 599 10.78 16.51 -10.64
CA GLY A 599 10.35 15.67 -9.53
C GLY A 599 9.68 14.39 -10.03
N GLY A 600 9.87 13.30 -9.30
CA GLY A 600 9.23 12.02 -9.58
C GLY A 600 7.74 12.06 -9.25
N ALA A 601 6.93 11.35 -10.02
CA ALA A 601 5.51 11.18 -9.71
C ALA A 601 5.31 10.36 -8.42
N GLY A 602 4.22 10.65 -7.69
CA GLY A 602 3.77 9.81 -6.59
C GLY A 602 3.16 8.50 -7.10
N GLY A 603 3.33 7.41 -6.33
CA GLY A 603 2.73 6.12 -6.65
C GLY A 603 1.23 6.10 -6.40
N SER A 604 0.49 5.25 -7.11
CA SER A 604 -0.96 5.12 -6.86
C SER A 604 -1.23 4.35 -5.56
N GLY A 605 -2.30 4.70 -4.85
CA GLY A 605 -2.83 3.88 -3.76
C GLY A 605 -3.45 2.59 -4.27
N GLY A 606 -3.37 1.52 -3.49
CA GLY A 606 -4.03 0.25 -3.79
C GLY A 606 -5.52 0.28 -3.47
N GLY A 607 -6.33 -0.49 -4.19
CA GLY A 607 -7.76 -0.62 -3.89
C GLY A 607 -8.01 -1.39 -2.58
N GLY A 608 -9.07 -1.01 -1.87
CA GLY A 608 -9.61 -1.80 -0.76
C GLY A 608 -10.37 -3.02 -1.26
N GLY A 609 -10.30 -4.12 -0.53
CA GLY A 609 -11.02 -5.35 -0.88
C GLY A 609 -12.49 -5.30 -0.46
N ALA A 610 -13.32 -6.11 -1.10
CA ALA A 610 -14.74 -6.17 -0.79
C ALA A 610 -14.99 -6.90 0.54
N GLY A 611 -16.10 -6.60 1.23
CA GLY A 611 -16.56 -7.37 2.38
C GLY A 611 -17.15 -8.72 1.96
N GLY A 612 -16.98 -9.73 2.79
CA GLY A 612 -17.55 -11.06 2.60
C GLY A 612 -19.04 -11.11 2.91
N ALA A 613 -19.76 -12.09 2.36
CA ALA A 613 -21.18 -12.24 2.67
C ALA A 613 -21.40 -12.87 4.05
N GLY A 614 -22.49 -12.49 4.71
CA GLY A 614 -22.93 -13.08 5.96
C GLY A 614 -23.63 -14.43 5.76
N ASN A 615 -23.58 -15.29 6.79
CA ASN A 615 -24.38 -16.51 6.91
C ASN A 615 -25.18 -16.40 8.21
N ASP A 616 -26.51 -16.39 8.11
CA ASP A 616 -27.43 -16.03 9.20
C ASP A 616 -27.07 -14.69 9.90
N SER A 617 -26.56 -13.73 9.13
CA SER A 617 -25.90 -12.53 9.65
C SER A 617 -25.77 -11.39 8.63
N ALA A 618 -25.23 -10.24 9.07
CA ALA A 618 -24.96 -9.11 8.19
C ALA A 618 -23.72 -9.34 7.29
N GLY A 619 -23.68 -8.65 6.15
CA GLY A 619 -22.51 -8.65 5.28
C GLY A 619 -21.35 -7.85 5.88
N GLY A 620 -20.11 -8.26 5.57
CA GLY A 620 -18.91 -7.56 6.02
C GLY A 620 -18.73 -6.20 5.36
N THR A 621 -18.06 -5.25 6.01
CA THR A 621 -17.78 -3.95 5.38
C THR A 621 -16.66 -4.07 4.34
N GLY A 622 -16.70 -3.27 3.28
CA GLY A 622 -15.57 -3.13 2.36
C GLY A 622 -14.38 -2.40 2.99
N GLY A 623 -13.17 -2.72 2.55
CA GLY A 623 -11.94 -2.06 2.97
C GLY A 623 -11.77 -0.70 2.32
N ASN A 624 -11.03 0.22 2.97
CA ASN A 624 -10.75 1.52 2.39
C ASN A 624 -9.67 1.42 1.30
N GLY A 625 -9.77 2.29 0.29
CA GLY A 625 -8.70 2.48 -0.68
C GLY A 625 -7.48 3.17 -0.04
N GLY A 626 -6.29 2.81 -0.51
CA GLY A 626 -5.05 3.44 -0.10
C GLY A 626 -4.92 4.85 -0.67
N ASN A 627 -4.26 5.75 0.07
CA ASN A 627 -3.99 7.10 -0.43
C ASN A 627 -2.96 7.06 -1.56
N GLY A 628 -3.06 8.00 -2.50
CA GLY A 628 -2.03 8.26 -3.47
C GLY A 628 -0.78 8.86 -2.81
N GLY A 629 0.40 8.52 -3.34
CA GLY A 629 1.67 9.07 -2.89
C GLY A 629 1.82 10.53 -3.30
N ALA A 630 2.44 11.34 -2.45
CA ALA A 630 2.84 12.70 -2.84
C ALA A 630 3.94 12.64 -3.92
N ALA A 631 3.93 13.58 -4.84
CA ALA A 631 5.01 13.69 -5.81
C ALA A 631 6.27 14.33 -5.20
N GLY A 632 7.39 14.19 -5.90
CA GLY A 632 8.62 14.90 -5.58
C GLY A 632 8.62 16.32 -6.15
N ASP A 633 9.28 17.24 -5.45
CA ASP A 633 9.51 18.59 -5.94
C ASP A 633 10.52 18.60 -7.10
N GLY A 634 10.38 19.58 -8.00
CA GLY A 634 11.33 19.85 -9.06
C GLY A 634 12.64 20.44 -8.53
N GLY A 635 13.74 20.14 -9.20
CA GLY A 635 15.08 20.60 -8.86
C GLY A 635 15.28 22.08 -9.16
N SER A 636 16.14 22.75 -8.40
CA SER A 636 16.44 24.16 -8.66
C SER A 636 17.25 24.34 -9.96
N PRO A 637 17.01 25.42 -10.72
CA PRO A 637 17.86 25.77 -11.87
C PRO A 637 19.27 26.18 -11.44
N GLY A 638 20.24 26.05 -12.35
CA GLY A 638 21.60 26.52 -12.13
C GLY A 638 21.71 28.05 -12.10
N SER A 639 22.78 28.56 -11.49
CA SER A 639 23.02 30.01 -11.32
C SER A 639 24.27 30.51 -12.08
N GLY A 640 24.22 31.69 -12.70
CA GLY A 640 25.35 32.30 -13.43
C GLY A 640 25.52 33.81 -13.16
N LEU A 641 26.76 34.32 -13.22
CA LEU A 641 27.12 35.67 -12.74
C LEU A 641 27.32 36.74 -13.83
N TYR A 642 27.33 36.43 -15.14
CA TYR A 642 27.68 37.42 -16.18
C TYR A 642 26.89 37.28 -17.50
N ALA A 643 26.63 38.43 -18.13
CA ALA A 643 25.91 38.55 -19.41
C ALA A 643 26.78 38.21 -20.63
N GLN A 644 26.18 37.58 -21.64
CA GLN A 644 26.74 37.37 -22.99
C GLN A 644 26.54 38.63 -23.87
N PRO A 645 27.59 39.25 -24.43
CA PRO A 645 27.47 40.24 -25.49
C PRO A 645 27.51 39.52 -26.85
N GLY A 646 26.38 38.99 -27.32
CA GLY A 646 26.29 38.50 -28.70
C GLY A 646 25.05 37.68 -29.07
N ILE A 647 24.48 38.00 -30.24
CA ILE A 647 23.37 37.48 -31.09
C ILE A 647 22.63 36.17 -30.75
N ASN A 648 23.19 35.20 -30.02
CA ASN A 648 22.45 34.00 -29.59
C ASN A 648 22.10 34.09 -28.10
N ARG A 649 20.97 34.75 -27.89
CA ARG A 649 20.03 34.72 -26.77
C ARG A 649 19.92 33.33 -26.07
N ALA A 650 20.89 32.93 -25.24
CA ALA A 650 21.00 31.57 -24.69
C ALA A 650 20.22 31.35 -23.37
N PRO A 651 19.81 30.10 -23.04
CA PRO A 651 18.83 29.79 -21.99
C PRO A 651 19.31 30.13 -20.59
N VAL A 652 18.44 30.84 -19.90
CA VAL A 652 18.38 30.98 -18.46
C VAL A 652 18.02 29.60 -17.88
N GLY A 653 18.69 29.13 -16.82
CA GLY A 653 18.36 27.82 -16.22
C GLY A 653 16.89 27.77 -15.81
N ILE A 654 16.21 26.67 -16.16
CA ILE A 654 14.79 26.44 -15.84
C ILE A 654 14.72 25.47 -14.66
N GLY A 655 13.94 25.80 -13.64
CA GLY A 655 13.66 24.89 -12.54
C GLY A 655 12.94 23.66 -13.05
N GLY A 656 13.25 22.49 -12.48
CA GLY A 656 12.54 21.27 -12.83
C GLY A 656 11.06 21.39 -12.49
N GLU A 657 10.23 20.70 -13.25
CA GLU A 657 8.81 20.59 -12.93
C GLU A 657 8.61 19.74 -11.68
N GLY A 658 7.62 20.08 -10.87
CA GLY A 658 7.17 19.22 -9.78
C GLY A 658 6.47 17.97 -10.34
N GLY A 659 6.64 16.84 -9.67
CA GLY A 659 5.98 15.60 -10.09
C GLY A 659 4.45 15.66 -9.93
N ALA A 660 3.73 14.81 -10.67
CA ALA A 660 2.29 14.62 -10.43
C ALA A 660 2.03 13.75 -9.19
N GLY A 661 1.05 14.13 -8.38
CA GLY A 661 0.58 13.34 -7.24
C GLY A 661 -0.05 12.03 -7.69
N GLY A 662 0.15 10.96 -6.91
CA GLY A 662 -0.42 9.66 -7.21
C GLY A 662 -1.94 9.64 -7.05
N SER A 663 -2.64 8.90 -7.91
CA SER A 663 -4.07 8.65 -7.73
C SER A 663 -4.32 7.75 -6.51
N ALA A 664 -5.39 8.01 -5.77
CA ALA A 664 -5.79 7.13 -4.68
C ALA A 664 -6.46 5.84 -5.18
N GLY A 665 -6.46 4.80 -4.34
CA GLY A 665 -7.21 3.58 -4.57
C GLY A 665 -8.69 3.74 -4.23
N SER A 666 -9.55 2.99 -4.91
CA SER A 666 -10.98 2.91 -4.62
C SER A 666 -11.25 2.13 -3.33
N GLY A 667 -12.33 2.48 -2.63
CA GLY A 667 -12.87 1.66 -1.54
C GLY A 667 -13.52 0.37 -2.07
N GLY A 668 -13.45 -0.70 -1.30
CA GLY A 668 -14.10 -1.97 -1.62
C GLY A 668 -15.60 -1.94 -1.33
N SER A 669 -16.38 -2.73 -2.06
CA SER A 669 -17.82 -2.86 -1.80
C SER A 669 -18.12 -3.58 -0.49
N GLY A 670 -19.23 -3.27 0.16
CA GLY A 670 -19.76 -4.06 1.28
C GLY A 670 -20.25 -5.43 0.83
N GLY A 671 -20.17 -6.40 1.74
CA GLY A 671 -20.64 -7.77 1.54
C GLY A 671 -22.16 -7.89 1.62
N VAL A 672 -22.71 -8.96 1.05
CA VAL A 672 -24.15 -9.21 1.04
C VAL A 672 -24.60 -9.79 2.38
N GLY A 673 -25.70 -9.30 2.96
CA GLY A 673 -26.31 -9.89 4.16
C GLY A 673 -27.19 -11.09 3.82
N ASP A 674 -27.34 -12.03 4.76
CA ASP A 674 -28.26 -13.17 4.60
C ASP A 674 -29.72 -12.75 4.80
N ILE A 675 -30.68 -13.63 4.52
CA ILE A 675 -32.13 -13.36 4.61
C ILE A 675 -32.49 -12.83 6.00
N GLY A 676 -32.95 -11.59 6.07
CA GLY A 676 -33.32 -10.91 7.30
C GLY A 676 -32.26 -9.96 7.86
N PHE A 677 -31.08 -9.90 7.24
CA PHE A 677 -29.94 -9.11 7.70
C PHE A 677 -29.50 -8.06 6.68
N ASP A 678 -28.92 -6.99 7.21
CA ASP A 678 -28.46 -5.86 6.42
C ASP A 678 -27.18 -6.20 5.64
N GLY A 679 -27.01 -5.58 4.48
CA GLY A 679 -25.73 -5.64 3.76
C GLY A 679 -24.66 -4.80 4.45
N GLY A 680 -23.39 -5.15 4.22
CA GLY A 680 -22.25 -4.44 4.79
C GLY A 680 -22.05 -3.04 4.19
N THR A 681 -21.37 -2.15 4.90
CA THR A 681 -21.07 -0.81 4.38
C THR A 681 -19.93 -0.86 3.35
N GLY A 682 -19.98 -0.02 2.33
CA GLY A 682 -18.86 0.18 1.41
C GLY A 682 -17.68 0.89 2.09
N GLY A 683 -16.46 0.58 1.64
CA GLY A 683 -15.24 1.24 2.09
C GLY A 683 -15.09 2.64 1.48
N ASN A 684 -14.34 3.52 2.16
CA ASN A 684 -14.07 4.86 1.62
C ASN A 684 -12.99 4.80 0.54
N GLY A 685 -13.08 5.69 -0.45
CA GLY A 685 -11.98 5.93 -1.38
C GLY A 685 -10.81 6.65 -0.71
N GLY A 686 -9.59 6.37 -1.15
CA GLY A 686 -8.38 7.02 -0.64
C GLY A 686 -8.27 8.49 -1.05
N LEU A 687 -7.40 9.26 -0.39
CA LEU A 687 -7.10 10.64 -0.77
C LEU A 687 -6.08 10.68 -1.92
N GLY A 688 -6.29 11.57 -2.88
CA GLY A 688 -5.32 11.83 -3.94
C GLY A 688 -4.01 12.41 -3.39
N GLY A 689 -2.90 12.04 -3.99
CA GLY A 689 -1.57 12.53 -3.61
C GLY A 689 -1.37 13.99 -3.94
N LEU A 690 -0.54 14.70 -3.18
CA LEU A 690 -0.18 16.09 -3.50
C LEU A 690 0.72 16.16 -4.73
N GLY A 691 0.51 17.16 -5.58
CA GLY A 691 1.46 17.53 -6.62
C GLY A 691 2.74 18.11 -6.02
N GLY A 692 3.87 17.88 -6.68
CA GLY A 692 5.17 18.42 -6.25
C GLY A 692 5.31 19.88 -6.64
N ASN A 693 6.07 20.66 -5.87
CA ASN A 693 6.33 22.05 -6.23
C ASN A 693 7.35 22.14 -7.37
N GLY A 694 7.24 23.18 -8.18
CA GLY A 694 8.25 23.49 -9.18
C GLY A 694 9.54 24.02 -8.56
N GLY A 695 10.68 23.74 -9.22
CA GLY A 695 11.98 24.15 -8.75
C GLY A 695 12.13 25.68 -8.70
N SER A 696 12.35 26.25 -7.54
CA SER A 696 12.55 27.70 -7.39
C SER A 696 13.99 28.12 -7.71
N ALA A 697 14.15 29.24 -8.41
CA ALA A 697 15.45 29.86 -8.58
C ALA A 697 15.94 30.51 -7.27
N VAL A 698 17.21 30.26 -6.92
CA VAL A 698 17.84 30.86 -5.73
C VAL A 698 18.98 31.79 -6.16
N GLY A 699 19.12 32.96 -5.52
CA GLY A 699 20.28 33.86 -5.67
C GLY A 699 19.99 35.21 -6.34
N THR A 700 20.94 36.14 -6.17
CA THR A 700 20.90 37.49 -6.74
C THR A 700 21.80 37.59 -7.97
N TYR A 701 21.22 37.90 -9.12
CA TYR A 701 21.87 37.81 -10.43
C TYR A 701 22.40 39.16 -10.94
N TYR A 702 23.41 39.11 -11.82
CA TYR A 702 24.10 40.31 -12.35
C TYR A 702 23.40 40.90 -13.60
N ALA A 703 22.59 40.11 -14.32
CA ALA A 703 21.89 40.54 -15.55
C ALA A 703 20.56 39.82 -15.86
N GLN A 704 20.45 38.48 -15.74
CA GLN A 704 19.18 37.75 -15.98
C GLN A 704 18.98 36.69 -14.89
N GLY A 705 17.79 36.66 -14.25
CA GLY A 705 17.46 35.68 -13.20
C GLY A 705 16.92 34.36 -13.76
N SER A 706 17.22 33.23 -13.10
CA SER A 706 16.74 31.88 -13.46
C SER A 706 15.21 31.74 -13.39
N SER A 707 14.59 30.96 -14.29
CA SER A 707 13.12 30.76 -14.26
C SER A 707 12.76 29.63 -13.30
N GLY A 708 11.67 29.78 -12.55
CA GLY A 708 11.11 28.70 -11.74
C GLY A 708 10.47 27.61 -12.60
N GLY A 709 10.40 26.39 -12.08
CA GLY A 709 9.70 25.27 -12.72
C GLY A 709 8.20 25.27 -12.42
N ASN A 710 7.40 24.57 -13.22
CA ASN A 710 5.96 24.43 -12.96
C ASN A 710 5.71 23.48 -11.78
N GLY A 711 4.65 23.73 -11.02
CA GLY A 711 4.12 22.80 -10.03
C GLY A 711 3.41 21.64 -10.71
N GLY A 712 3.49 20.46 -10.11
CA GLY A 712 2.85 19.25 -10.62
C GLY A 712 1.39 19.15 -10.23
N ALA A 713 0.59 18.46 -11.04
CA ALA A 713 -0.83 18.26 -10.74
C ALA A 713 -1.04 17.39 -9.48
N GLY A 714 -2.11 17.65 -8.74
CA GLY A 714 -2.59 16.80 -7.66
C GLY A 714 -3.21 15.49 -8.18
N GLY A 715 -3.06 14.42 -7.42
CA GLY A 715 -3.62 13.11 -7.76
C GLY A 715 -5.13 13.07 -7.55
N SER A 716 -5.84 12.24 -8.33
CA SER A 716 -7.28 12.06 -8.13
C SER A 716 -7.59 11.31 -6.83
N GLY A 717 -8.69 11.68 -6.19
CA GLY A 717 -9.27 10.92 -5.08
C GLY A 717 -9.82 9.58 -5.53
N GLY A 718 -9.88 8.62 -4.63
CA GLY A 718 -10.38 7.28 -4.90
C GLY A 718 -11.91 7.22 -4.87
N ASP A 719 -12.49 6.38 -5.71
CA ASP A 719 -13.93 6.16 -5.71
C ASP A 719 -14.39 5.49 -4.40
N ALA A 720 -15.61 5.82 -3.97
CA ALA A 720 -16.25 5.15 -2.84
C ALA A 720 -16.66 3.71 -3.20
N GLY A 721 -16.56 2.80 -2.23
CA GLY A 721 -17.13 1.47 -2.33
C GLY A 721 -18.65 1.46 -2.20
N GLU A 722 -19.32 0.61 -2.98
CA GLU A 722 -20.77 0.42 -2.89
C GLU A 722 -21.18 -0.26 -1.58
N GLY A 723 -22.37 0.03 -1.07
CA GLY A 723 -22.96 -0.72 0.04
C GLY A 723 -23.40 -2.10 -0.42
N GLY A 724 -23.26 -3.10 0.44
CA GLY A 724 -23.69 -4.47 0.16
C GLY A 724 -25.21 -4.59 0.11
N ALA A 725 -25.73 -5.54 -0.67
CA ALA A 725 -27.16 -5.83 -0.68
C ALA A 725 -27.61 -6.48 0.64
N GLY A 726 -28.79 -6.11 1.15
CA GLY A 726 -29.43 -6.84 2.26
C GLY A 726 -30.11 -8.12 1.78
N GLY A 727 -30.22 -9.12 2.66
CA GLY A 727 -30.86 -10.38 2.29
C GLY A 727 -32.37 -10.33 2.50
N GLY A 728 -33.14 -10.53 1.43
CA GLY A 728 -34.60 -10.71 1.45
C GLY A 728 -35.43 -9.56 2.03
N THR A 729 -35.43 -9.43 3.37
CA THR A 729 -36.11 -8.37 4.14
C THR A 729 -35.15 -7.40 4.84
N GLY A 730 -33.83 -7.63 4.78
CA GLY A 730 -32.81 -6.72 5.31
C GLY A 730 -32.58 -5.50 4.43
N ASN A 731 -32.03 -4.44 5.00
CA ASN A 731 -31.70 -3.21 4.28
C ASN A 731 -30.37 -3.37 3.52
N ALA A 732 -30.22 -2.66 2.41
CA ALA A 732 -28.89 -2.49 1.81
C ALA A 732 -27.99 -1.68 2.74
N GLY A 733 -26.70 -2.02 2.77
CA GLY A 733 -25.69 -1.25 3.48
C GLY A 733 -25.51 0.15 2.88
N SER A 734 -24.94 1.07 3.66
CA SER A 734 -24.56 2.39 3.15
C SER A 734 -23.30 2.31 2.28
N GLY A 735 -23.26 3.06 1.18
CA GLY A 735 -22.01 3.27 0.44
C GLY A 735 -20.97 4.03 1.26
N GLY A 736 -19.70 3.89 0.87
CA GLY A 736 -18.58 4.65 1.44
C GLY A 736 -18.55 6.12 1.00
N ASN A 737 -17.66 6.91 1.60
CA ASN A 737 -17.39 8.27 1.10
C ASN A 737 -16.34 8.23 0.00
N ALA A 738 -16.47 9.11 -0.98
CA ALA A 738 -15.45 9.26 -2.01
C ALA A 738 -14.25 10.04 -1.47
N GLY A 739 -13.07 9.71 -1.98
CA GLY A 739 -11.83 10.39 -1.62
C GLY A 739 -11.77 11.80 -2.21
N ALA A 740 -11.21 12.74 -1.45
CA ALA A 740 -10.89 14.06 -1.99
C ALA A 740 -9.73 13.98 -2.98
N GLY A 741 -9.74 14.88 -3.97
CA GLY A 741 -8.59 15.08 -4.84
C GLY A 741 -7.42 15.71 -4.09
N GLY A 742 -6.19 15.44 -4.54
CA GLY A 742 -4.98 16.03 -4.00
C GLY A 742 -4.80 17.47 -4.47
N ARG A 743 -4.16 18.32 -3.65
CA ARG A 743 -3.81 19.68 -4.06
C ARG A 743 -2.73 19.64 -5.16
N GLY A 744 -2.85 20.53 -6.13
CA GLY A 744 -1.75 20.82 -7.07
C GLY A 744 -0.55 21.45 -6.37
N GLY A 745 0.64 21.23 -6.91
CA GLY A 745 1.89 21.78 -6.38
C GLY A 745 2.07 23.24 -6.79
N ASP A 746 2.78 24.01 -5.99
CA ASP A 746 3.01 25.42 -6.27
C ASP A 746 4.07 25.58 -7.38
N GLY A 747 3.91 26.62 -8.20
CA GLY A 747 4.89 27.03 -9.19
C GLY A 747 6.15 27.58 -8.53
N GLY A 748 7.31 27.24 -9.10
CA GLY A 748 8.61 27.72 -8.63
C GLY A 748 8.77 29.23 -8.82
N ASN A 749 9.42 29.89 -7.88
CA ASN A 749 9.71 31.32 -7.99
C ASN A 749 10.82 31.59 -9.00
N GLY A 750 10.69 32.70 -9.73
CA GLY A 750 11.73 33.24 -10.59
C GLY A 750 12.83 33.95 -9.79
N GLY A 751 14.06 33.97 -10.33
CA GLY A 751 15.23 34.53 -9.68
C GLY A 751 15.29 36.06 -9.72
N GLU A 752 15.81 36.66 -8.65
CA GLU A 752 15.97 38.11 -8.46
C GLU A 752 17.20 38.69 -9.15
N SER A 753 17.10 39.88 -9.76
CA SER A 753 18.25 40.57 -10.35
C SER A 753 18.70 41.78 -9.52
N THR A 754 20.01 41.95 -9.33
CA THR A 754 20.59 42.88 -8.34
C THR A 754 21.18 44.19 -8.90
N LEU A 755 21.27 44.38 -10.22
CA LEU A 755 21.90 45.59 -10.80
C LEU A 755 20.89 46.56 -11.43
N THR A 756 21.07 47.84 -11.14
CA THR A 756 20.42 48.95 -11.86
C THR A 756 21.21 49.28 -13.13
N GLY A 757 20.75 48.80 -14.28
CA GLY A 757 21.43 49.00 -15.57
C GLY A 757 20.65 48.49 -16.78
N THR A 758 21.17 48.79 -17.97
CA THR A 758 20.59 48.41 -19.28
C THR A 758 20.71 46.90 -19.54
N ASN A 759 19.60 46.22 -19.91
CA ASN A 759 19.47 44.77 -20.22
C ASN A 759 19.38 43.82 -19.02
N VAL A 760 18.60 44.19 -17.99
CA VAL A 760 18.43 43.37 -16.79
C VAL A 760 16.99 42.86 -16.67
N HIS A 761 16.78 41.54 -16.50
CA HIS A 761 15.46 40.91 -16.33
C HIS A 761 15.44 39.95 -15.13
N GLY A 762 14.36 39.96 -14.34
CA GLY A 762 14.06 38.89 -13.39
C GLY A 762 13.65 37.58 -14.11
N GLY A 763 13.80 36.44 -13.43
CA GLY A 763 13.32 35.15 -13.93
C GLY A 763 11.79 35.07 -13.93
N ALA A 764 11.22 34.28 -14.84
CA ALA A 764 9.80 33.93 -14.80
C ALA A 764 9.52 33.01 -13.62
N ALA A 765 8.35 33.15 -13.02
CA ALA A 765 7.82 32.09 -12.18
C ALA A 765 7.29 30.94 -13.03
N GLY A 766 7.24 29.75 -12.43
CA GLY A 766 6.47 28.63 -12.98
C GLY A 766 5.00 28.72 -12.58
N ASP A 767 4.16 28.04 -13.35
CA ASP A 767 2.73 27.90 -13.06
C ASP A 767 2.50 26.91 -11.91
N GLY A 768 1.45 27.13 -11.12
CA GLY A 768 0.96 26.15 -10.16
C GLY A 768 0.27 25.00 -10.89
N GLY A 769 0.36 23.80 -10.32
CA GLY A 769 -0.25 22.60 -10.88
C GLY A 769 -1.75 22.53 -10.60
N ASP A 770 -2.50 21.87 -11.48
CA ASP A 770 -3.93 21.65 -11.27
C ASP A 770 -4.19 20.78 -10.03
N GLY A 771 -5.31 21.03 -9.34
CA GLY A 771 -5.84 20.18 -8.30
C GLY A 771 -6.43 18.89 -8.85
N GLY A 772 -6.31 17.81 -8.08
CA GLY A 772 -6.84 16.51 -8.45
C GLY A 772 -8.36 16.46 -8.40
N ALA A 773 -8.98 15.71 -9.31
CA ALA A 773 -10.42 15.45 -9.23
C ALA A 773 -10.77 14.61 -7.99
N ALA A 774 -11.94 14.84 -7.41
CA ALA A 774 -12.50 13.97 -6.38
C ALA A 774 -12.88 12.60 -6.96
N GLY A 775 -12.89 11.57 -6.10
CA GLY A 775 -13.45 10.27 -6.46
C GLY A 775 -14.97 10.31 -6.62
N ALA A 776 -15.54 9.33 -7.31
CA ALA A 776 -16.98 9.21 -7.51
C ALA A 776 -17.71 8.67 -6.27
N VAL A 777 -18.96 9.15 -6.07
CA VAL A 777 -19.87 8.66 -5.02
C VAL A 777 -20.41 7.27 -5.41
N ALA A 778 -20.50 6.37 -4.45
CA ALA A 778 -21.06 5.04 -4.63
C ALA A 778 -22.54 5.06 -5.05
N ALA A 779 -22.94 4.14 -5.93
CA ALA A 779 -24.34 3.92 -6.28
C ALA A 779 -25.03 3.05 -5.21
N GLY A 780 -26.13 3.55 -4.63
CA GLY A 780 -27.01 2.78 -3.72
C GLY A 780 -26.64 2.86 -2.23
N GLY A 781 -27.58 3.34 -1.42
CA GLY A 781 -27.49 3.43 0.04
C GLY A 781 -27.48 4.88 0.55
N ALA A 782 -28.41 5.24 1.46
CA ALA A 782 -28.48 6.59 2.00
C ALA A 782 -27.23 6.93 2.83
N GLY A 783 -26.56 8.06 2.56
CA GLY A 783 -25.55 8.64 3.46
C GLY A 783 -24.13 8.85 2.90
N ALA A 784 -23.81 8.38 1.69
CA ALA A 784 -22.49 8.60 1.08
C ALA A 784 -22.28 10.09 0.70
N ARG A 785 -21.12 10.65 1.05
CA ARG A 785 -20.70 11.99 0.62
C ARG A 785 -19.72 11.91 -0.54
N GLY A 786 -19.86 12.83 -1.48
CA GLY A 786 -18.81 13.10 -2.47
C GLY A 786 -17.58 13.72 -1.82
N GLY A 787 -16.43 13.45 -2.41
CA GLY A 787 -15.19 14.15 -2.08
C GLY A 787 -15.18 15.53 -2.71
N ASP A 788 -14.51 16.46 -2.04
CA ASP A 788 -14.16 17.76 -2.59
C ASP A 788 -13.05 17.57 -3.65
N GLY A 789 -13.09 18.39 -4.70
CA GLY A 789 -11.95 18.49 -5.61
C GLY A 789 -10.74 19.07 -4.88
N GLY A 790 -9.52 18.71 -5.29
CA GLY A 790 -8.32 19.29 -4.72
C GLY A 790 -8.12 20.73 -5.19
N ASP A 791 -7.56 21.59 -4.36
CA ASP A 791 -7.25 22.96 -4.79
C ASP A 791 -6.11 22.97 -5.81
N GLY A 792 -6.12 23.94 -6.72
CA GLY A 792 -4.97 24.23 -7.56
C GLY A 792 -3.77 24.72 -6.75
N GLY A 793 -2.59 24.53 -7.29
CA GLY A 793 -1.35 25.09 -6.76
C GLY A 793 -1.25 26.58 -7.04
N ASP A 794 -0.56 27.32 -6.17
CA ASP A 794 -0.33 28.73 -6.39
C ASP A 794 0.75 28.93 -7.46
N GLY A 795 0.57 29.91 -8.36
CA GLY A 795 1.63 30.29 -9.28
C GLY A 795 2.80 30.95 -8.55
N GLY A 796 4.01 30.75 -9.04
CA GLY A 796 5.20 31.35 -8.42
C GLY A 796 5.25 32.88 -8.59
N LEU A 797 6.12 33.52 -7.81
CA LEU A 797 6.42 34.95 -7.92
C LEU A 797 7.58 35.20 -8.88
N GLY A 798 7.45 36.19 -9.76
CA GLY A 798 8.54 36.67 -10.61
C GLY A 798 9.53 37.59 -9.87
N GLY A 799 10.72 37.83 -10.43
CA GLY A 799 11.73 38.73 -9.84
C GLY A 799 11.39 40.23 -9.91
N ALA A 800 11.95 41.04 -9.00
CA ALA A 800 11.55 42.41 -8.69
C ALA A 800 12.19 43.56 -9.51
N VAL A 801 13.23 43.32 -10.34
CA VAL A 801 13.98 44.40 -11.04
C VAL A 801 14.05 44.18 -12.56
N GLY A 802 13.52 45.13 -13.35
CA GLY A 802 13.74 45.29 -14.82
C GLY A 802 12.61 44.79 -15.74
N SER A 803 11.77 43.90 -15.24
CA SER A 803 10.46 43.49 -15.74
C SER A 803 9.90 42.64 -14.62
N ASN A 804 8.69 42.93 -14.11
CA ASN A 804 8.07 41.96 -13.21
C ASN A 804 8.01 40.65 -14.00
N GLY A 805 8.63 39.58 -13.50
CA GLY A 805 8.40 38.26 -14.07
C GLY A 805 6.89 38.02 -14.04
N ALA A 806 6.33 37.48 -15.13
CA ALA A 806 4.94 37.03 -15.11
C ALA A 806 4.76 36.15 -13.86
N ASN A 807 3.77 36.48 -13.04
CA ASN A 807 3.42 35.58 -11.94
C ASN A 807 2.90 34.30 -12.60
N GLY A 808 3.28 33.15 -12.05
CA GLY A 808 2.74 31.87 -12.52
C GLY A 808 1.21 31.92 -12.49
N ALA A 809 0.55 31.27 -13.45
CA ALA A 809 -0.87 31.00 -13.28
C ALA A 809 -0.99 30.02 -12.13
N GLY A 810 -1.92 30.22 -11.20
CA GLY A 810 -2.23 29.13 -10.31
C GLY A 810 -3.08 28.09 -11.04
N GLY A 811 -2.97 26.84 -10.60
CA GLY A 811 -3.62 25.71 -11.25
C GLY A 811 -5.13 25.73 -11.08
N ASP A 812 -5.82 25.02 -11.96
CA ASP A 812 -7.25 24.82 -11.87
C ASP A 812 -7.58 24.01 -10.62
N GLY A 813 -8.63 24.38 -9.88
CA GLY A 813 -9.15 23.53 -8.82
C GLY A 813 -9.79 22.28 -9.43
N GLY A 814 -9.58 21.14 -8.79
CA GLY A 814 -10.11 19.85 -9.21
C GLY A 814 -11.64 19.80 -9.16
N ALA A 815 -12.23 18.98 -10.02
CA ALA A 815 -13.67 18.79 -10.01
C ALA A 815 -14.13 18.05 -8.74
N GLY A 816 -15.13 18.60 -8.06
CA GLY A 816 -15.83 17.92 -6.96
C GLY A 816 -16.78 16.85 -7.48
N SER A 817 -17.13 15.87 -6.64
CA SER A 817 -18.03 14.79 -7.01
C SER A 817 -19.45 15.01 -6.49
N GLY A 818 -20.45 14.88 -7.37
CA GLY A 818 -21.87 15.03 -7.00
C GLY A 818 -22.22 16.45 -6.51
N GLY A 819 -22.60 16.56 -5.23
CA GLY A 819 -22.96 17.83 -4.58
C GLY A 819 -21.84 18.47 -3.74
N ALA A 820 -20.63 17.88 -3.73
CA ALA A 820 -19.46 18.43 -3.05
C ALA A 820 -18.85 19.60 -3.84
N ALA A 821 -18.05 20.44 -3.18
CA ALA A 821 -17.45 21.59 -3.83
C ALA A 821 -16.32 21.16 -4.77
N ALA A 822 -16.19 21.85 -5.91
CA ALA A 822 -14.94 21.81 -6.66
C ALA A 822 -13.85 22.50 -5.84
N GLY A 823 -12.60 22.07 -6.01
CA GLY A 823 -11.46 22.73 -5.40
C GLY A 823 -11.35 24.16 -5.91
N GLU A 824 -10.71 25.00 -5.11
CA GLU A 824 -10.46 26.38 -5.52
C GLU A 824 -9.31 26.42 -6.53
N ARG A 825 -9.41 27.32 -7.52
CA ARG A 825 -8.28 27.64 -8.40
C ARG A 825 -7.21 28.33 -7.55
N GLY A 826 -5.97 27.85 -7.60
CA GLY A 826 -4.85 28.49 -6.92
C GLY A 826 -4.46 29.81 -7.58
N GLY A 827 -3.71 30.67 -6.87
CA GLY A 827 -3.16 31.91 -7.43
C GLY A 827 -3.38 33.16 -6.56
N PRO A 828 -2.67 34.27 -6.88
CA PRO A 828 -2.82 35.52 -6.13
C PRO A 828 -4.20 36.15 -6.35
N ASP A 829 -4.88 36.58 -5.27
CA ASP A 829 -6.23 37.20 -5.27
C ASP A 829 -6.42 38.23 -6.41
N GLY A 830 -7.34 37.96 -7.35
CA GLY A 830 -7.68 38.85 -8.48
C GLY A 830 -8.26 38.12 -9.71
N PRO A 831 -8.81 38.82 -10.71
CA PRO A 831 -9.35 38.18 -11.92
C PRO A 831 -8.24 37.55 -12.77
N VAL A 832 -8.53 36.38 -13.34
CA VAL A 832 -7.56 35.61 -14.16
C VAL A 832 -7.42 36.17 -15.57
N ASN A 833 -8.54 36.55 -16.19
CA ASN A 833 -8.57 37.24 -17.47
C ASN A 833 -9.53 38.42 -17.43
N VAL A 834 -9.15 39.53 -18.07
CA VAL A 834 -10.05 40.68 -18.28
C VAL A 834 -9.90 41.15 -19.72
N ALA A 835 -11.04 41.38 -20.39
CA ALA A 835 -11.07 41.85 -21.77
C ALA A 835 -11.44 43.34 -21.86
N ILE A 836 -10.80 44.06 -22.78
CA ILE A 836 -11.19 45.41 -23.19
C ILE A 836 -11.51 45.45 -24.69
N PRO A 837 -12.33 46.40 -25.15
CA PRO A 837 -12.56 46.59 -26.58
C PRO A 837 -11.28 47.01 -27.33
N LEU A 838 -11.04 46.37 -28.47
CA LEU A 838 -10.02 46.77 -29.44
C LEU A 838 -10.68 47.57 -30.57
N TYR A 839 -10.11 48.73 -30.89
CA TYR A 839 -10.60 49.57 -32.00
C TYR A 839 -9.59 49.56 -33.14
N LEU A 840 -10.05 49.39 -34.37
CA LEU A 840 -9.18 49.47 -35.54
C LEU A 840 -9.30 50.83 -36.24
N GLN A 841 -8.16 51.44 -36.56
CA GLN A 841 -8.07 52.68 -37.36
C GLN A 841 -7.26 52.46 -38.65
N SER A 842 -7.10 53.51 -39.46
CA SER A 842 -6.27 53.50 -40.68
C SER A 842 -6.66 52.44 -41.71
N GLY A 843 -7.95 52.13 -41.84
CA GLY A 843 -8.44 51.11 -42.77
C GLY A 843 -8.33 49.68 -42.26
N GLY A 844 -8.20 49.47 -40.95
CA GLY A 844 -8.19 48.15 -40.31
C GLY A 844 -6.81 47.64 -39.87
N ILE A 845 -5.76 48.46 -40.01
CA ILE A 845 -4.36 48.02 -39.83
C ILE A 845 -3.67 48.57 -38.57
N SER A 846 -4.35 49.46 -37.83
CA SER A 846 -3.81 50.11 -36.64
C SER A 846 -4.68 49.76 -35.44
N PRO A 847 -4.22 48.89 -34.53
CA PRO A 847 -4.97 48.48 -33.36
C PRO A 847 -4.84 49.51 -32.23
N ILE A 848 -5.96 50.01 -31.74
CA ILE A 848 -6.09 51.12 -30.78
C ILE A 848 -6.83 50.65 -29.53
N VAL A 849 -6.26 50.95 -28.37
CA VAL A 849 -6.88 50.79 -27.06
C VAL A 849 -6.96 52.15 -26.35
N TYR A 850 -7.81 52.25 -25.34
CA TYR A 850 -7.92 53.46 -24.51
C TYR A 850 -7.25 53.22 -23.16
N ILE A 851 -6.44 54.19 -22.72
CA ILE A 851 -5.78 54.14 -21.41
C ILE A 851 -6.02 55.43 -20.63
N SER A 852 -6.04 55.33 -19.31
CA SER A 852 -6.05 56.45 -18.37
C SER A 852 -4.68 56.55 -17.68
N ILE A 853 -4.11 57.75 -17.61
CA ILE A 853 -2.88 58.02 -16.88
C ILE A 853 -3.22 58.69 -15.56
N ASN A 854 -2.82 58.09 -14.43
CA ASN A 854 -3.06 58.62 -13.08
C ASN A 854 -4.54 58.94 -12.77
N GLY A 855 -5.48 58.15 -13.30
CA GLY A 855 -6.92 58.40 -13.16
C GLY A 855 -7.45 59.58 -13.99
N GLY A 856 -6.69 60.07 -14.98
CA GLY A 856 -7.11 61.08 -15.94
C GLY A 856 -8.12 60.54 -16.99
N PRO A 857 -8.68 61.40 -17.86
CA PRO A 857 -9.59 60.96 -18.93
C PRO A 857 -8.93 59.92 -19.85
N PRO A 858 -9.67 58.89 -20.32
CA PRO A 858 -9.10 57.92 -21.24
C PRO A 858 -8.69 58.52 -22.58
N VAL A 859 -7.54 58.08 -23.09
CA VAL A 859 -6.94 58.56 -24.33
C VAL A 859 -6.55 57.41 -25.26
N PRO A 860 -6.65 57.60 -26.59
CA PRO A 860 -6.36 56.54 -27.56
C PRO A 860 -4.86 56.35 -27.74
N VAL A 861 -4.40 55.12 -27.58
CA VAL A 861 -3.02 54.70 -27.85
C VAL A 861 -3.00 53.50 -28.80
N GLN A 862 -1.98 53.44 -29.66
CA GLN A 862 -1.78 52.27 -30.51
C GLN A 862 -1.14 51.16 -29.69
N ILE A 863 -1.70 49.96 -29.72
CA ILE A 863 -1.06 48.78 -29.15
C ILE A 863 -0.04 48.24 -30.15
N ASP A 864 1.22 48.15 -29.72
CA ASP A 864 2.36 47.92 -30.59
C ASP A 864 3.21 46.78 -30.04
N THR A 865 3.09 45.59 -30.62
CA THR A 865 3.92 44.44 -30.23
C THR A 865 5.37 44.61 -30.67
N GLY A 866 5.66 45.44 -31.68
CA GLY A 866 7.01 45.72 -32.20
C GLY A 866 7.88 46.59 -31.29
N SER A 867 7.30 47.22 -30.28
CA SER A 867 8.00 48.08 -29.32
C SER A 867 7.68 47.71 -27.87
N THR A 868 8.39 48.33 -26.91
CA THR A 868 8.24 48.04 -25.47
C THR A 868 8.15 49.34 -24.69
N GLY A 869 7.15 49.43 -23.80
CA GLY A 869 6.92 50.60 -22.94
C GLY A 869 5.94 51.62 -23.53
N LEU A 870 5.44 52.51 -22.68
CA LEU A 870 4.43 53.51 -23.06
C LEU A 870 5.08 54.88 -23.33
N THR A 871 4.88 55.42 -24.54
CA THR A 871 5.22 56.80 -24.88
C THR A 871 3.96 57.59 -25.21
N ILE A 872 3.75 58.73 -24.56
CA ILE A 872 2.54 59.54 -24.68
C ILE A 872 2.84 61.04 -24.78
N LEU A 873 1.98 61.80 -25.48
CA LEU A 873 2.09 63.25 -25.54
C LEU A 873 1.88 63.89 -24.18
N ASN A 874 2.59 64.98 -23.93
CA ASN A 874 2.39 65.80 -22.73
C ASN A 874 0.95 66.35 -22.61
N SER A 875 0.26 66.56 -23.74
CA SER A 875 -1.13 67.01 -23.75
C SER A 875 -2.15 65.96 -23.32
N ALA A 876 -1.76 64.68 -23.28
CA ALA A 876 -2.64 63.58 -22.93
C ALA A 876 -2.55 63.19 -21.44
N VAL A 877 -1.74 63.92 -20.67
CA VAL A 877 -1.61 63.79 -19.23
C VAL A 877 -2.32 64.97 -18.55
N SER A 878 -3.16 64.70 -17.55
CA SER A 878 -3.85 65.73 -16.77
C SER A 878 -3.39 65.74 -15.31
N GLY A 879 -3.12 66.92 -14.75
CA GLY A 879 -2.74 67.08 -13.34
C GLY A 879 -1.27 66.75 -13.05
N ASN A 880 -0.93 66.62 -11.76
CA ASN A 880 0.41 66.24 -11.32
C ASN A 880 0.53 64.71 -11.28
N ILE A 881 1.42 64.13 -12.10
CA ILE A 881 1.67 62.68 -12.17
C ILE A 881 2.96 62.25 -11.47
N GLY A 882 3.52 63.11 -10.61
CA GLY A 882 4.71 62.84 -9.80
C GLY A 882 6.00 63.44 -10.36
N ASP A 883 7.11 63.15 -9.68
CA ASP A 883 8.44 63.62 -10.06
C ASP A 883 9.00 62.84 -11.25
N VAL A 884 9.75 63.55 -12.10
CA VAL A 884 10.52 62.96 -13.20
C VAL A 884 11.53 61.97 -12.64
N LYS A 885 11.43 60.70 -13.06
CA LYS A 885 12.34 59.62 -12.65
C LYS A 885 13.54 59.51 -13.58
N LEU A 886 13.31 59.74 -14.87
CA LEU A 886 14.33 59.65 -15.91
C LEU A 886 14.03 60.67 -17.02
N ALA A 887 15.05 61.13 -17.73
CA ALA A 887 14.91 61.87 -18.98
C ALA A 887 15.81 61.24 -20.04
N GLY A 888 15.34 61.16 -21.28
CA GLY A 888 16.06 60.50 -22.36
C GLY A 888 15.61 60.96 -23.74
N SER A 889 16.12 60.28 -24.76
CA SER A 889 15.72 60.47 -26.15
C SER A 889 15.59 59.12 -26.86
N ALA A 890 14.58 58.98 -27.71
CA ALA A 890 14.31 57.77 -28.49
C ALA A 890 13.87 58.12 -29.92
N SER A 891 13.63 57.11 -30.77
CA SER A 891 13.11 57.30 -32.13
C SER A 891 12.17 56.14 -32.50
N TYR A 892 11.12 56.43 -33.28
CA TYR A 892 10.30 55.43 -33.95
C TYR A 892 10.70 55.34 -35.43
N ALA A 893 10.57 54.16 -36.03
CA ALA A 893 10.91 53.95 -37.45
C ALA A 893 10.15 54.92 -38.38
N GLY A 894 8.92 55.29 -38.04
CA GLY A 894 8.10 56.24 -38.79
C GLY A 894 8.48 57.72 -38.68
N LEU A 895 9.50 58.07 -37.88
CA LEU A 895 10.00 59.46 -37.75
C LEU A 895 11.09 59.83 -38.78
N GLY A 896 11.39 58.94 -39.73
CA GLY A 896 12.39 59.23 -40.78
C GLY A 896 13.80 59.48 -40.23
N GLY A 897 14.16 58.83 -39.11
CA GLY A 897 15.46 58.98 -38.45
C GLY A 897 15.57 60.14 -37.46
N ALA A 898 14.51 60.90 -37.23
CA ALA A 898 14.47 61.92 -36.17
C ALA A 898 14.26 61.27 -34.78
N SER A 899 14.91 61.85 -33.76
CA SER A 899 14.73 61.45 -32.35
C SER A 899 13.86 62.46 -31.60
N TYR A 900 13.10 61.97 -30.62
CA TYR A 900 12.29 62.77 -29.69
C TYR A 900 12.83 62.64 -28.26
N GLY A 901 12.76 63.73 -27.49
CA GLY A 901 13.07 63.73 -26.06
C GLY A 901 11.84 63.39 -25.23
N TYR A 902 12.03 62.62 -24.16
CA TYR A 902 10.97 62.23 -23.21
C TYR A 902 11.43 62.37 -21.75
N GLN A 903 10.46 62.49 -20.85
CA GLN A 903 10.64 62.37 -19.40
C GLN A 903 9.79 61.20 -18.91
N THR A 904 10.38 60.29 -18.15
CA THR A 904 9.69 59.13 -17.57
C THR A 904 9.17 59.48 -16.19
N TYR A 905 7.91 59.16 -15.95
CA TYR A 905 7.22 59.29 -14.68
C TYR A 905 6.86 57.90 -14.16
N SER A 906 6.69 57.78 -12.84
CA SER A 906 6.18 56.57 -12.21
C SER A 906 4.74 56.84 -11.79
N THR A 907 3.78 56.32 -12.53
CA THR A 907 2.35 56.59 -12.29
C THR A 907 1.49 55.42 -12.73
N THR A 908 0.22 55.38 -12.34
CA THR A 908 -0.69 54.29 -12.69
C THR A 908 -1.18 54.44 -14.12
N VAL A 909 -1.37 53.32 -14.81
CA VAL A 909 -2.02 53.23 -16.11
C VAL A 909 -3.25 52.35 -15.95
N GLY A 910 -4.44 52.90 -16.19
CA GLY A 910 -5.68 52.14 -16.28
C GLY A 910 -5.99 51.80 -17.73
N PHE A 911 -6.39 50.56 -18.02
CA PHE A 911 -6.94 50.20 -19.33
C PHE A 911 -8.45 50.39 -19.33
N CYS A 912 -8.97 51.08 -20.34
CA CYS A 912 -10.34 51.58 -20.33
C CYS A 912 -11.04 51.31 -21.67
N ASP A 913 -12.36 51.44 -21.66
CA ASP A 913 -13.12 51.62 -22.88
C ASP A 913 -13.11 53.08 -23.38
N LYS A 914 -13.74 53.33 -24.54
CA LYS A 914 -13.81 54.65 -25.17
C LYS A 914 -14.75 55.63 -24.44
N VAL A 915 -15.70 55.13 -23.64
CA VAL A 915 -16.70 55.96 -22.95
C VAL A 915 -16.28 56.38 -21.55
N GLY A 916 -15.18 55.84 -21.03
CA GLY A 916 -14.61 56.24 -19.75
C GLY A 916 -14.50 55.14 -18.71
N ASP A 917 -14.95 53.92 -19.02
CA ASP A 917 -15.03 52.82 -18.06
C ASP A 917 -13.69 52.10 -17.98
N CYS A 918 -13.02 52.20 -16.82
CA CYS A 918 -11.74 51.57 -16.56
C CYS A 918 -11.95 50.55 -15.43
N PRO A 919 -11.90 49.23 -15.70
CA PRO A 919 -11.98 48.22 -14.65
C PRO A 919 -10.89 48.46 -13.60
N ASP A 920 -11.26 48.46 -12.32
CA ASP A 920 -10.33 48.71 -11.20
C ASP A 920 -9.17 47.69 -11.20
N GLU A 921 -9.43 46.48 -11.69
CA GLU A 921 -8.49 45.37 -11.78
C GLU A 921 -7.46 45.54 -12.91
N LEU A 922 -7.75 46.39 -13.91
CA LEU A 922 -6.84 46.75 -15.00
C LEU A 922 -6.11 48.08 -14.77
N ILE A 923 -5.94 48.45 -13.50
CA ILE A 923 -5.09 49.57 -13.10
C ILE A 923 -3.74 49.00 -12.65
N THR A 924 -2.68 49.37 -13.35
CA THR A 924 -1.33 48.94 -12.98
C THR A 924 -0.93 49.52 -11.63
N GLN A 925 -0.03 48.83 -10.92
CA GLN A 925 0.83 49.53 -9.95
C GLN A 925 1.59 50.66 -10.66
N PRO A 926 2.04 51.71 -9.93
CA PRO A 926 2.80 52.78 -10.54
C PRO A 926 3.96 52.25 -11.39
N THR A 927 3.96 52.58 -12.67
CA THR A 927 4.87 52.04 -13.69
C THR A 927 5.43 53.18 -14.55
N GLY A 928 6.46 52.86 -15.34
CA GLY A 928 7.19 53.83 -16.17
C GLY A 928 6.35 54.32 -17.35
N VAL A 929 6.00 55.61 -17.36
CA VAL A 929 5.29 56.27 -18.47
C VAL A 929 6.19 57.35 -19.06
N ASN A 930 6.57 57.22 -20.34
CA ASN A 930 7.37 58.22 -21.04
C ASN A 930 6.47 59.32 -21.60
N VAL A 931 6.59 60.53 -21.04
CA VAL A 931 5.88 61.71 -21.54
C VAL A 931 6.81 62.51 -22.44
N VAL A 932 6.36 62.78 -23.66
CA VAL A 932 7.14 63.54 -24.65
C VAL A 932 7.44 64.95 -24.12
N THR A 933 8.70 65.35 -24.16
CA THR A 933 9.12 66.70 -23.73
C THR A 933 8.50 67.78 -24.60
N SER A 934 8.31 68.98 -24.05
CA SER A 934 7.78 70.13 -24.79
C SER A 934 8.56 70.44 -26.07
N GLY A 935 9.88 70.24 -26.07
CA GLY A 935 10.75 70.44 -27.23
C GLY A 935 10.52 69.46 -28.39
N SER A 936 9.96 68.27 -28.11
CA SER A 936 9.65 67.25 -29.13
C SER A 936 8.15 67.07 -29.37
N ASN A 937 7.29 67.81 -28.66
CA ASN A 937 5.86 67.62 -28.69
C ASN A 937 5.26 67.89 -30.08
N ALA A 938 5.75 68.89 -30.82
CA ALA A 938 5.27 69.19 -32.18
C ALA A 938 5.58 68.05 -33.17
N LEU A 939 6.79 67.49 -33.10
CA LEU A 939 7.22 66.36 -33.93
C LEU A 939 6.35 65.13 -33.67
N MET A 940 6.17 64.78 -32.39
CA MET A 940 5.37 63.60 -32.00
C MET A 940 3.87 63.81 -32.25
N THR A 941 3.36 65.03 -32.08
CA THR A 941 1.95 65.35 -32.41
C THR A 941 1.68 65.13 -33.89
N GLN A 942 2.60 65.52 -34.78
CA GLN A 942 2.48 65.25 -36.21
C GLN A 942 2.44 63.75 -36.50
N TYR A 943 3.33 62.98 -35.88
CA TYR A 943 3.41 61.52 -36.05
C TYR A 943 2.21 60.76 -35.48
N PHE A 944 1.60 61.24 -34.38
CA PHE A 944 0.44 60.58 -33.78
C PHE A 944 -0.89 60.99 -34.41
N ASN A 945 -1.03 62.25 -34.83
CA ASN A 945 -2.28 62.73 -35.46
C ASN A 945 -2.61 62.02 -36.77
N GLN A 946 -1.62 61.55 -37.53
CA GLN A 946 -1.86 60.75 -38.74
C GLN A 946 -2.56 59.41 -38.46
N TYR A 947 -2.51 58.94 -37.21
CA TYR A 947 -3.12 57.68 -36.79
C TYR A 947 -4.22 57.85 -35.74
N GLY A 948 -4.63 59.10 -35.44
CA GLY A 948 -5.70 59.36 -34.47
C GLY A 948 -5.38 58.93 -33.03
N ILE A 949 -4.10 58.83 -32.69
CA ILE A 949 -3.60 58.43 -31.35
C ILE A 949 -2.93 59.61 -30.66
N VAL A 950 -2.63 59.46 -29.38
CA VAL A 950 -1.80 60.41 -28.60
C VAL A 950 -0.61 59.73 -27.93
N GLY A 951 -0.42 58.44 -28.19
CA GLY A 951 0.68 57.64 -27.66
C GLY A 951 0.75 56.26 -28.30
N VAL A 952 1.87 55.59 -28.05
CA VAL A 952 2.13 54.20 -28.44
C VAL A 952 2.37 53.39 -27.16
N LEU A 953 1.59 52.33 -27.02
CA LEU A 953 1.69 51.33 -25.97
C LEU A 953 2.48 50.14 -26.52
N GLY A 954 3.80 50.16 -26.31
CA GLY A 954 4.67 49.06 -26.66
C GLY A 954 4.48 47.87 -25.71
N ILE A 955 4.04 46.73 -26.24
CA ILE A 955 3.76 45.51 -25.45
C ILE A 955 4.67 44.33 -25.79
N GLY A 956 5.59 44.47 -26.74
CA GLY A 956 6.59 43.45 -27.02
C GLY A 956 7.50 43.22 -25.81
N PRO A 957 7.68 41.98 -25.32
CA PRO A 957 8.57 41.68 -24.19
C PRO A 957 10.04 41.99 -24.45
N ASN A 958 10.50 41.88 -25.71
CA ASN A 958 11.93 41.93 -26.04
C ASN A 958 12.22 42.62 -27.38
N ASN A 959 12.00 43.93 -27.45
CA ASN A 959 12.32 44.75 -28.63
C ASN A 959 13.83 44.91 -28.90
N GLY A 960 14.70 44.30 -28.10
CA GLY A 960 16.16 44.41 -28.24
C GLY A 960 16.78 45.73 -27.75
N TYR A 961 16.02 46.59 -27.07
CA TYR A 961 16.48 47.84 -26.48
C TYR A 961 16.35 47.84 -24.95
N ALA A 962 17.34 48.39 -24.27
CA ALA A 962 17.42 48.37 -22.81
C ALA A 962 16.51 49.41 -22.12
N GLY A 963 15.93 49.05 -20.97
CA GLY A 963 15.39 50.02 -20.00
C GLY A 963 13.93 50.44 -20.18
N THR A 964 13.15 49.70 -20.98
CA THR A 964 11.70 49.87 -21.09
C THR A 964 11.02 48.54 -20.81
N SER A 965 10.21 48.46 -19.75
CA SER A 965 9.33 47.32 -19.47
C SER A 965 7.98 47.55 -20.13
N THR A 966 7.32 46.48 -20.58
CA THR A 966 5.92 46.58 -21.01
C THR A 966 5.06 47.02 -19.81
N ILE A 967 4.07 47.88 -20.07
CA ILE A 967 3.09 48.27 -19.05
C ILE A 967 2.33 47.03 -18.52
N ILE A 968 2.20 45.99 -19.33
CA ILE A 968 1.49 44.76 -18.99
C ILE A 968 2.10 44.06 -17.78
N SER A 969 3.42 44.06 -17.65
CA SER A 969 4.12 43.45 -16.51
C SER A 969 3.74 44.07 -15.16
N ALA A 970 3.25 45.32 -15.15
CA ALA A 970 2.84 46.04 -13.93
C ALA A 970 1.36 45.83 -13.56
N LEU A 971 0.61 45.03 -14.32
CA LEU A 971 -0.73 44.60 -13.95
C LEU A 971 -0.67 43.63 -12.75
N PRO A 972 -1.69 43.66 -11.88
CA PRO A 972 -1.75 42.80 -10.71
C PRO A 972 -2.02 41.33 -11.07
N GLY A 973 -1.60 40.42 -10.20
CA GLY A 973 -1.96 39.00 -10.29
C GLY A 973 -1.50 38.33 -11.58
N SER A 974 -2.36 37.49 -12.16
CA SER A 974 -2.13 36.76 -13.41
C SER A 974 -2.37 37.60 -14.68
N LEU A 975 -2.94 38.81 -14.55
CA LEU A 975 -3.18 39.73 -15.69
C LEU A 975 -1.89 40.18 -16.38
N ASN A 976 -0.72 40.00 -15.75
CA ASN A 976 0.58 40.33 -16.30
C ASN A 976 1.22 39.23 -17.17
N GLN A 977 0.59 38.06 -17.28
CA GLN A 977 1.15 36.90 -17.99
C GLN A 977 1.18 37.05 -19.50
N GLY A 978 0.23 37.77 -20.06
CA GLY A 978 0.17 37.96 -21.50
C GLY A 978 -0.99 38.83 -21.95
N VAL A 979 -1.02 39.04 -23.26
CA VAL A 979 -2.07 39.78 -23.95
C VAL A 979 -2.48 39.03 -25.21
N LEU A 980 -3.74 38.62 -25.31
CA LEU A 980 -4.35 38.20 -26.56
C LEU A 980 -4.86 39.42 -27.31
N ILE A 981 -4.39 39.61 -28.54
CA ILE A 981 -4.95 40.58 -29.48
C ILE A 981 -5.80 39.80 -30.48
N ASP A 982 -7.10 40.03 -30.45
CA ASP A 982 -8.06 39.42 -31.36
C ASP A 982 -8.78 40.52 -32.15
N GLU A 983 -8.25 40.83 -33.33
CA GLU A 983 -8.85 41.83 -34.22
C GLU A 983 -10.17 41.34 -34.82
N GLN A 984 -10.43 40.03 -34.85
CA GLN A 984 -11.63 39.46 -35.44
C GLN A 984 -12.84 39.65 -34.53
N THR A 985 -12.64 39.47 -33.23
CA THR A 985 -13.67 39.74 -32.21
C THR A 985 -13.64 41.18 -31.71
N GLY A 986 -12.58 41.94 -32.02
CA GLY A 986 -12.41 43.32 -31.59
C GLY A 986 -12.13 43.41 -30.10
N GLN A 987 -11.30 42.51 -29.57
CA GLN A 987 -10.97 42.43 -28.15
C GLN A 987 -9.46 42.36 -27.91
N VAL A 988 -9.05 42.94 -26.78
CA VAL A 988 -7.75 42.66 -26.15
C VAL A 988 -8.02 41.99 -24.81
N ILE A 989 -7.45 40.82 -24.58
CA ILE A 989 -7.64 40.05 -23.35
C ILE A 989 -6.31 39.98 -22.60
N PHE A 990 -6.27 40.50 -21.38
CA PHE A 990 -5.13 40.42 -20.47
C PHE A 990 -5.23 39.15 -19.62
N GLY A 991 -4.10 38.58 -19.21
CA GLY A 991 -4.03 37.36 -18.41
C GLY A 991 -3.44 36.16 -19.15
N PRO A 992 -3.55 34.93 -18.59
CA PRO A 992 -3.14 33.70 -19.28
C PRO A 992 -3.86 33.55 -20.62
N ASN A 993 -3.26 32.83 -21.58
CA ASN A 993 -3.90 32.62 -22.88
C ASN A 993 -5.23 31.85 -22.70
N PRO A 994 -6.39 32.44 -23.03
CA PRO A 994 -7.68 31.78 -22.81
C PRO A 994 -8.01 30.73 -23.89
N LEU A 995 -7.16 30.59 -24.90
CA LEU A 995 -7.36 29.69 -26.03
C LEU A 995 -6.42 28.48 -25.93
N THR A 996 -6.89 27.32 -26.38
CA THR A 996 -5.99 26.19 -26.64
C THR A 996 -5.00 26.59 -27.74
N PRO A 997 -3.70 26.70 -27.44
CA PRO A 997 -2.74 27.24 -28.39
C PRO A 997 -2.51 26.26 -29.55
N GLU A 998 -2.51 26.76 -30.78
CA GLU A 998 -2.26 25.93 -31.98
C GLU A 998 -0.80 26.00 -32.43
N ILE A 999 -0.17 27.18 -32.40
CA ILE A 999 1.24 27.35 -32.78
C ILE A 999 1.92 28.38 -31.85
N ALA A 1000 2.88 27.93 -31.05
CA ALA A 1000 3.71 28.77 -30.19
C ALA A 1000 5.11 28.92 -30.78
N VAL A 1001 5.62 30.15 -30.85
CA VAL A 1001 6.98 30.45 -31.29
C VAL A 1001 7.72 31.29 -30.25
N SER A 1002 8.97 30.91 -29.99
CA SER A 1002 9.82 31.61 -29.03
C SER A 1002 10.20 33.00 -29.55
N GLY A 1003 10.00 34.02 -28.71
CA GLY A 1003 10.29 35.42 -28.99
C GLY A 1003 9.04 36.29 -29.18
N SER A 1004 9.15 37.56 -28.76
CA SER A 1004 8.28 38.66 -29.15
C SER A 1004 8.95 40.02 -28.84
N PRO A 1005 8.97 41.00 -29.76
CA PRO A 1005 8.41 40.90 -31.11
C PRO A 1005 9.23 40.03 -32.06
N TYR A 1006 10.53 39.89 -31.83
CA TYR A 1006 11.41 39.17 -32.76
C TYR A 1006 11.35 37.66 -32.54
N VAL A 1007 10.86 36.96 -33.55
CA VAL A 1007 10.77 35.51 -33.64
C VAL A 1007 11.72 35.01 -34.72
N ASP A 1008 12.43 33.91 -34.47
CA ASP A 1008 13.20 33.22 -35.50
C ASP A 1008 12.26 32.46 -36.43
N THR A 1009 12.29 32.82 -37.72
CA THR A 1009 11.35 32.29 -38.71
C THR A 1009 12.07 31.85 -39.97
N MET A 1010 11.40 31.00 -40.74
CA MET A 1010 11.80 30.70 -42.10
C MET A 1010 10.83 31.41 -43.06
N VAL A 1011 11.33 32.29 -43.92
CA VAL A 1011 10.50 33.07 -44.84
C VAL A 1011 10.66 32.56 -46.26
N SER A 1012 9.56 32.23 -46.92
CA SER A 1012 9.49 31.82 -48.32
C SER A 1012 8.80 32.90 -49.16
N ILE A 1013 9.41 33.23 -50.30
CA ILE A 1013 8.85 34.15 -51.30
C ILE A 1013 8.47 33.35 -52.53
N ASN A 1014 7.20 33.46 -52.95
CA ASN A 1014 6.61 32.77 -54.10
C ASN A 1014 6.84 31.24 -54.11
N GLY A 1015 6.85 30.61 -52.92
CA GLY A 1015 7.07 29.16 -52.78
C GLY A 1015 8.51 28.71 -53.01
N GLY A 1016 9.48 29.62 -53.02
CA GLY A 1016 10.91 29.29 -53.01
C GLY A 1016 11.36 28.65 -51.68
N PRO A 1017 12.59 28.09 -51.62
CA PRO A 1017 13.13 27.51 -50.39
C PRO A 1017 13.06 28.53 -49.23
N PRO A 1018 12.51 28.15 -48.06
CA PRO A 1018 12.46 29.04 -46.91
C PRO A 1018 13.86 29.46 -46.46
N VAL A 1019 14.04 30.74 -46.13
CA VAL A 1019 15.32 31.32 -45.69
C VAL A 1019 15.19 31.81 -44.25
N ALA A 1020 16.17 31.46 -43.41
CA ALA A 1020 16.21 31.86 -42.01
C ALA A 1020 16.33 33.39 -41.87
N ILE A 1021 15.33 34.01 -41.23
CA ILE A 1021 15.24 35.43 -40.98
C ILE A 1021 14.56 35.65 -39.62
N SER A 1022 15.06 36.61 -38.85
CA SER A 1022 14.35 37.10 -37.67
C SER A 1022 13.19 37.99 -38.13
N THR A 1023 11.97 37.67 -37.72
CA THR A 1023 10.76 38.43 -38.06
C THR A 1023 10.19 39.06 -36.80
N SER A 1024 10.06 40.38 -36.81
CA SER A 1024 9.29 41.14 -35.83
C SER A 1024 7.80 40.94 -36.09
N ILE A 1025 7.10 40.22 -35.22
CA ILE A 1025 5.63 40.13 -35.24
C ILE A 1025 5.09 41.41 -34.59
N ASP A 1026 4.68 42.35 -35.43
CA ASP A 1026 4.51 43.76 -35.07
C ASP A 1026 3.13 44.32 -35.47
N SER A 1027 2.24 44.44 -34.48
CA SER A 1027 0.90 45.01 -34.63
C SER A 1027 0.92 46.51 -34.97
N GLY A 1028 1.99 47.22 -34.60
CA GLY A 1028 2.22 48.63 -34.93
C GLY A 1028 2.91 48.84 -36.29
N GLY A 1029 3.44 47.78 -36.89
CA GLY A 1029 4.30 47.80 -38.08
C GLY A 1029 3.63 48.15 -39.41
N MET A 1030 2.34 48.50 -39.40
CA MET A 1030 1.55 48.81 -40.59
C MET A 1030 1.63 47.69 -41.64
N TYR A 1031 2.05 47.98 -42.88
CA TYR A 1031 2.20 46.98 -43.96
C TYR A 1031 3.45 46.10 -43.83
N GLY A 1032 4.27 46.29 -42.79
CA GLY A 1032 5.47 45.51 -42.55
C GLY A 1032 6.65 45.90 -43.45
N SER A 1033 7.75 45.18 -43.27
CA SER A 1033 8.98 45.38 -44.02
C SER A 1033 9.73 44.07 -44.26
N ILE A 1034 10.49 43.99 -45.34
CA ILE A 1034 11.26 42.80 -45.71
C ILE A 1034 12.72 43.16 -46.01
N PRO A 1035 13.70 42.41 -45.48
CA PRO A 1035 15.10 42.59 -45.82
C PRO A 1035 15.34 42.41 -47.31
N GLN A 1036 16.18 43.28 -47.88
CA GLN A 1036 16.57 43.16 -49.29
C GLN A 1036 17.21 41.79 -49.60
N SER A 1037 17.80 41.10 -48.62
CA SER A 1037 18.36 39.76 -48.78
C SER A 1037 17.33 38.70 -49.22
N LEU A 1038 16.05 38.85 -48.85
CA LEU A 1038 14.97 37.96 -49.27
C LEU A 1038 14.41 38.31 -50.66
N VAL A 1039 14.60 39.54 -51.11
CA VAL A 1039 14.13 40.07 -52.40
C VAL A 1039 15.23 40.85 -53.12
N PRO A 1040 16.36 40.22 -53.51
CA PRO A 1040 17.57 40.92 -53.93
C PRO A 1040 17.41 41.81 -55.17
N ILE A 1041 16.38 41.53 -55.98
CA ILE A 1041 16.05 42.27 -57.21
C ILE A 1041 15.34 43.60 -56.94
N LEU A 1042 14.81 43.81 -55.73
CA LEU A 1042 14.10 45.02 -55.34
C LEU A 1042 15.05 46.00 -54.64
N GLY A 1043 14.87 47.30 -54.90
CA GLY A 1043 15.65 48.35 -54.25
C GLY A 1043 15.14 48.64 -52.84
N VAL A 1044 16.05 48.98 -51.92
CA VAL A 1044 15.68 49.51 -50.58
C VAL A 1044 14.78 50.74 -50.73
N GLY A 1045 13.71 50.81 -49.96
CA GLY A 1045 12.69 51.86 -50.02
C GLY A 1045 11.61 51.64 -51.07
N SER A 1046 11.61 50.52 -51.80
CA SER A 1046 10.48 50.12 -52.67
C SER A 1046 9.47 49.23 -51.92
N GLN A 1047 8.22 49.15 -52.38
CA GLN A 1047 7.25 48.17 -51.87
C GLN A 1047 7.35 46.87 -52.67
N VAL A 1048 7.13 45.74 -51.99
CA VAL A 1048 7.00 44.44 -52.65
C VAL A 1048 5.78 44.47 -53.60
N PRO A 1049 5.94 44.08 -54.89
CA PRO A 1049 4.87 44.13 -55.88
C PRO A 1049 3.67 43.27 -55.52
N ALA A 1050 2.48 43.68 -55.97
CA ALA A 1050 1.25 42.90 -55.86
C ALA A 1050 1.37 41.52 -56.53
N GLY A 1051 0.68 40.51 -55.97
CA GLY A 1051 0.73 39.13 -56.43
C GLY A 1051 1.92 38.33 -55.88
N THR A 1052 2.74 38.90 -55.01
CA THR A 1052 3.84 38.19 -54.35
C THR A 1052 3.28 37.40 -53.17
N VAL A 1053 3.52 36.09 -53.14
CA VAL A 1053 3.16 35.24 -52.01
C VAL A 1053 4.29 35.27 -50.99
N ILE A 1054 3.98 35.67 -49.77
CA ILE A 1054 4.90 35.67 -48.64
C ILE A 1054 4.36 34.67 -47.63
N SER A 1055 5.14 33.63 -47.35
CA SER A 1055 4.82 32.61 -46.35
C SER A 1055 5.88 32.60 -45.27
N VAL A 1056 5.46 32.71 -44.02
CA VAL A 1056 6.34 32.71 -42.85
C VAL A 1056 6.08 31.44 -42.06
N TYR A 1057 7.14 30.72 -41.75
CA TYR A 1057 7.13 29.43 -41.04
C TYR A 1057 7.89 29.55 -39.72
N THR A 1058 7.69 28.55 -38.85
CA THR A 1058 8.52 28.27 -37.68
C THR A 1058 10.00 28.13 -38.06
N SER A 1059 10.89 28.21 -37.06
CA SER A 1059 12.35 28.19 -37.27
C SER A 1059 12.87 26.88 -37.87
N ASP A 1060 12.16 25.76 -37.67
CA ASP A 1060 12.42 24.48 -38.32
C ASP A 1060 11.99 24.44 -39.80
N GLY A 1061 11.20 25.42 -40.25
CA GLY A 1061 10.67 25.51 -41.61
C GLY A 1061 9.47 24.61 -41.89
N GLU A 1062 8.95 23.88 -40.89
CA GLU A 1062 7.90 22.85 -41.07
C GLU A 1062 6.49 23.42 -40.90
N THR A 1063 6.26 24.28 -39.91
CA THR A 1063 4.91 24.77 -39.57
C THR A 1063 4.70 26.17 -40.10
N LEU A 1064 3.70 26.34 -40.99
CA LEU A 1064 3.31 27.67 -41.48
C LEU A 1064 2.75 28.50 -40.31
N LEU A 1065 3.20 29.74 -40.14
CA LEU A 1065 2.65 30.72 -39.19
C LEU A 1065 1.54 31.56 -39.83
N TYR A 1066 1.84 32.17 -40.98
CA TYR A 1066 0.87 32.85 -41.81
C TYR A 1066 1.37 32.96 -43.25
N SER A 1067 0.44 33.07 -44.19
CA SER A 1067 0.75 33.30 -45.60
C SER A 1067 -0.23 34.32 -46.18
N TYR A 1068 0.28 35.17 -47.06
CA TYR A 1068 -0.55 36.14 -47.77
C TYR A 1068 -0.01 36.47 -49.14
N THR A 1069 -0.91 36.94 -50.00
CA THR A 1069 -0.57 37.49 -51.31
C THR A 1069 -0.66 39.01 -51.22
N THR A 1070 0.44 39.70 -51.52
CA THR A 1070 0.47 41.17 -51.52
C THR A 1070 -0.54 41.74 -52.52
N SER A 1071 -1.21 42.83 -52.16
CA SER A 1071 -2.10 43.57 -53.05
C SER A 1071 -1.50 44.92 -53.40
N ALA A 1072 -2.05 45.61 -54.41
CA ALA A 1072 -1.52 46.89 -54.85
C ALA A 1072 -1.54 47.92 -53.69
N GLY A 1073 -0.36 48.41 -53.31
CA GLY A 1073 -0.19 49.39 -52.24
C GLY A 1073 -0.12 48.83 -50.81
N THR A 1074 -0.28 47.52 -50.62
CA THR A 1074 -0.30 46.88 -49.29
C THR A 1074 0.89 45.95 -49.02
N GLY A 1075 1.83 45.85 -49.97
CA GLY A 1075 3.04 45.05 -49.81
C GLY A 1075 4.03 45.67 -48.82
N PRO A 1076 4.84 44.84 -48.12
CA PRO A 1076 5.85 45.31 -47.18
C PRO A 1076 6.92 46.14 -47.88
N TRP A 1077 7.52 47.08 -47.14
CA TRP A 1077 8.63 47.91 -47.64
C TRP A 1077 9.95 47.17 -47.59
N VAL A 1078 10.76 47.30 -48.65
CA VAL A 1078 12.10 46.69 -48.71
C VAL A 1078 13.09 47.53 -47.91
N THR A 1079 13.80 46.92 -46.96
CA THR A 1079 14.77 47.61 -46.08
C THR A 1079 16.19 47.08 -46.26
N SER A 1080 17.18 47.90 -45.90
CA SER A 1080 18.59 47.51 -45.89
C SER A 1080 19.01 46.75 -44.62
N GLY A 1081 18.08 46.55 -43.68
CA GLY A 1081 18.32 45.88 -42.39
C GLY A 1081 18.22 44.35 -42.47
N GLY A 1082 18.42 43.68 -41.33
CA GLY A 1082 18.49 42.21 -41.24
C GLY A 1082 17.21 41.48 -40.82
N ALA A 1083 16.24 42.16 -40.20
CA ALA A 1083 15.00 41.54 -39.72
C ALA A 1083 13.80 41.94 -40.60
N ALA A 1084 12.86 41.00 -40.80
CA ALA A 1084 11.56 41.29 -41.37
C ALA A 1084 10.63 41.86 -40.30
N ASN A 1085 9.57 42.55 -40.74
CA ASN A 1085 8.50 43.05 -39.89
C ASN A 1085 7.18 42.59 -40.51
N SER A 1086 6.35 41.88 -39.75
CA SER A 1086 5.12 41.27 -40.24
C SER A 1086 4.06 42.30 -40.66
N GLY A 1087 4.07 43.47 -40.01
CA GLY A 1087 2.94 44.37 -40.00
C GLY A 1087 1.69 43.75 -39.39
N TYR A 1088 0.55 44.37 -39.69
CA TYR A 1088 -0.78 44.04 -39.16
C TYR A 1088 -1.31 42.66 -39.55
N TYR A 1089 -0.85 42.09 -40.68
CA TYR A 1089 -1.51 40.96 -41.32
C TYR A 1089 -1.75 39.76 -40.40
N PRO A 1090 -0.76 39.22 -39.64
CA PRO A 1090 -1.00 38.07 -38.75
C PRO A 1090 -2.10 38.31 -37.72
N PHE A 1091 -2.24 39.55 -37.21
CA PHE A 1091 -3.27 39.93 -36.23
C PHE A 1091 -4.66 40.04 -36.85
N SER A 1092 -4.75 40.41 -38.13
CA SER A 1092 -6.03 40.58 -38.83
C SER A 1092 -6.72 39.26 -39.17
N VAL A 1093 -5.97 38.17 -39.23
CA VAL A 1093 -6.48 36.85 -39.64
C VAL A 1093 -6.46 35.81 -38.52
N ASN A 1094 -5.75 36.06 -37.42
CA ASN A 1094 -5.63 35.14 -36.30
C ASN A 1094 -5.59 35.94 -34.98
N PRO A 1095 -6.20 35.42 -33.89
CA PRO A 1095 -5.85 35.83 -32.55
C PRO A 1095 -4.36 35.59 -32.27
N VAL A 1096 -3.65 36.63 -31.84
CA VAL A 1096 -2.22 36.56 -31.52
C VAL A 1096 -2.03 36.87 -30.04
N TYR A 1097 -1.55 35.89 -29.28
CA TYR A 1097 -1.22 36.04 -27.88
C TYR A 1097 0.27 36.31 -27.70
N ILE A 1098 0.58 37.35 -26.94
CA ILE A 1098 1.93 37.67 -26.51
C ILE A 1098 2.09 37.12 -25.10
N ASP A 1099 2.77 35.99 -24.96
CA ASP A 1099 3.13 35.41 -23.67
C ASP A 1099 4.40 36.09 -23.14
N TYR A 1100 4.38 36.52 -21.88
CA TYR A 1100 5.56 37.05 -21.21
C TYR A 1100 6.42 35.95 -20.54
N ARG A 1101 6.00 34.68 -20.63
CA ARG A 1101 6.71 33.48 -20.14
C ARG A 1101 7.31 32.66 -21.30
N PRO A 1102 8.42 31.93 -21.09
CA PRO A 1102 9.45 32.14 -20.05
C PRO A 1102 10.23 33.45 -20.30
N SER A 1103 10.73 34.08 -19.23
CA SER A 1103 11.04 35.53 -19.25
C SER A 1103 12.27 35.92 -20.09
N GLY A 1104 12.21 37.14 -20.64
CA GLY A 1104 13.29 37.82 -21.36
C GLY A 1104 13.15 37.82 -22.88
N TYR A 1105 12.41 36.88 -23.45
CA TYR A 1105 12.14 36.80 -24.90
C TYR A 1105 10.65 36.93 -25.22
N GLY A 1106 9.78 36.48 -24.30
CA GLY A 1106 8.36 36.26 -24.55
C GLY A 1106 8.11 35.15 -25.58
N MET A 1107 6.87 34.71 -25.72
CA MET A 1107 6.43 33.88 -26.84
C MET A 1107 5.35 34.61 -27.61
N THR A 1108 5.35 34.40 -28.92
CA THR A 1108 4.21 34.76 -29.75
C THR A 1108 3.43 33.48 -30.03
N ILE A 1109 2.16 33.44 -29.68
CA ILE A 1109 1.28 32.32 -29.96
C ILE A 1109 0.25 32.79 -30.97
N ILE A 1110 0.13 32.07 -32.08
CA ILE A 1110 -0.84 32.36 -33.12
C ILE A 1110 -1.86 31.22 -33.09
N SER A 1111 -3.12 31.54 -32.75
CA SER A 1111 -4.23 30.58 -32.70
C SER A 1111 -5.06 30.74 -33.96
N ARG A 1112 -5.54 29.65 -34.59
CA ARG A 1112 -6.38 29.73 -35.80
C ARG A 1112 -7.76 29.12 -35.61
#